data_AF-A0A657LVU4-F1
#
_entry.id   AF-A0A657LVU4-F1
#
_cell.length_a   1.000
_cell.length_b   1.000
_cell.length_c   1.000
_cell.angle_alpha   90.00
_cell.angle_beta   90.00
_cell.angle_gamma   90.00
#
_symmetry.space_group_name_H-M   'P 1'
#
loop_
_entity.id
_entity.type
_entity.pdbx_description
1 polymer ?
#
loop_
_entity_poly.entity_id
_entity_poly.type
_entity_poly.pdbx_seq_one_letter_code
_entity_poly.pdbx_strand_id
1 'polypeptide(L)'
;MRIWIGRASKFPIAAALLLLSVPIVLPSFSFLTSTDNLLTEWRSANVLRPASGKFVFLAIDKKSLDAVGVWPWPRTIYADVVDKLVATGVNDIFIDIDFSARSTAAADERLADALEKAGGGVILPVFLQHAAADRNQASLAISRPLPLFAQNAWLATATVRPDRDAHVRRFAVAEEIDGAVLSSVPTVMTGLDFATPGEFAIDFSIDPQTVPTFSIADVLAGVVPEASFRGRSVVIGAYATELKDVFSVPVHGVISGPMLHLLAAETLAQNRALQTIEPTSVALAIAPVLVLLMVLVWAQHLSLRAVFAGLILVSLVLETVALALQTYWAMVLPSTLLHLMIVAVGLLCFLVELDLSYWVAKLAGIRTRNSDRLLQQVISDSADAVIVVDPSGQVINASATTRSILGADYVVVPGANFRDVAPPGLARLVDKALRMNRADDRRSLEPEELSIFVEGELRILECRITVSLLEVDASDEEQAENACIACLTVRDMTKKRQYEKQLEYLSEYDELTDTLYRGALIRRMELEPGRAWTVCAINIHRFAVVNATLGRDVGDALLRSVAARLKGADPAIRHVSRLGSDVFCVAVDLAVASVSDVDGFAENLIAAFAKPFDMQQSSVSIGARVGVCGGNAGESAAAGLVEAAEIALETACKTTGTGYSIYDPVSAGKRARLRILEGDMRQALQTGEFFLTFQEQVDLSSGQLIGAEALIRWQHRRLGMVSPLDFVSIAEANGFITELGRWVLEESCRAALSWPAHVSVAVNVSPIQFAKGDMAREVKAILRETGLSPQRLQIEITESVFLKGTDQLTRQLQELRALGVQIALDDFGTGYSSLAYIANFPCDKIKIDQSFVRNLVTDVTSQAIVRSVATLAAGLGLKVLAEGIEDQHQKDFLLMLGCGEGQGYLFGKPKASSALFPDAAATGRRHAIALS
;
A
#
# COMPACT_ATOMS: atom_id res chain seq x y z
N MET A 1 58.03 0.81 -9.50
CA MET A 1 57.72 0.83 -8.05
C MET A 1 57.94 2.20 -7.37
N ARG A 2 58.99 2.99 -7.68
CA ARG A 2 59.21 4.33 -7.07
C ARG A 2 58.32 5.49 -7.56
N ILE A 3 57.65 5.37 -8.71
CA ILE A 3 56.83 6.45 -9.29
C ILE A 3 55.41 6.52 -8.68
N TRP A 4 54.96 5.46 -8.00
CA TRP A 4 53.60 5.39 -7.42
C TRP A 4 53.51 5.85 -5.95
N ILE A 5 54.63 5.91 -5.23
CA ILE A 5 54.68 6.33 -3.81
C ILE A 5 54.38 7.84 -3.67
N GLY A 6 54.64 8.65 -4.71
CA GLY A 6 54.33 10.09 -4.71
C GLY A 6 52.85 10.44 -4.91
N ARG A 7 51.99 9.49 -5.33
CA ARG A 7 50.54 9.72 -5.50
C ARG A 7 49.75 9.41 -4.23
N ALA A 8 50.25 8.55 -3.35
CA ALA A 8 49.60 8.21 -2.08
C ALA A 8 49.57 9.38 -1.07
N SER A 9 50.48 10.37 -1.17
CA SER A 9 50.54 11.50 -0.23
C SER A 9 49.52 12.62 -0.50
N LYS A 10 48.86 12.66 -1.66
CA LYS A 10 47.90 13.72 -2.03
C LYS A 10 46.43 13.36 -1.79
N PHE A 11 46.13 12.08 -1.55
CA PHE A 11 44.77 11.60 -1.29
C PHE A 11 44.08 12.25 -0.07
N PRO A 12 44.72 12.43 1.11
CA PRO A 12 44.06 13.03 2.26
C PRO A 12 43.70 14.51 2.05
N ILE A 13 44.48 15.25 1.25
CA ILE A 13 44.20 16.64 0.90
C ILE A 13 42.98 16.74 -0.02
N ALA A 14 42.90 15.87 -1.04
CA ALA A 14 41.76 15.82 -1.94
C ALA A 14 40.46 15.41 -1.20
N ALA A 15 40.54 14.43 -0.30
CA ALA A 15 39.43 13.99 0.55
C ALA A 15 38.93 15.11 1.48
N ALA A 16 39.84 15.88 2.10
CA ALA A 16 39.48 17.02 2.95
C ALA A 16 38.78 18.14 2.18
N LEU A 17 39.26 18.48 0.97
CA LEU A 17 38.62 19.47 0.11
C LEU A 17 37.22 19.04 -0.34
N LEU A 18 37.03 17.74 -0.61
CA LEU A 18 35.73 17.19 -0.98
C LEU A 18 34.73 17.24 0.20
N LEU A 19 35.18 17.01 1.43
CA LEU A 19 34.29 17.10 2.60
C LEU A 19 33.87 18.56 2.90
N LEU A 20 34.76 19.52 2.67
CA LEU A 20 34.47 20.95 2.88
C LEU A 20 33.54 21.54 1.83
N SER A 21 33.42 20.94 0.64
CA SER A 21 32.49 21.39 -0.40
C SER A 21 31.07 20.86 -0.23
N VAL A 22 30.88 19.78 0.54
CA VAL A 22 29.57 19.15 0.80
C VAL A 22 28.51 20.15 1.33
N PRO A 23 28.77 20.95 2.39
CA PRO A 23 27.79 21.91 2.91
C PRO A 23 27.39 23.01 1.92
N ILE A 24 28.15 23.22 0.85
CA ILE A 24 27.90 24.26 -0.15
C ILE A 24 27.08 23.68 -1.31
N VAL A 25 27.38 22.46 -1.74
CA VAL A 25 26.79 21.85 -2.94
C VAL A 25 25.48 21.13 -2.65
N LEU A 26 25.41 20.39 -1.53
CA LEU A 26 24.29 19.51 -1.24
C LEU A 26 22.97 20.21 -0.87
N PRO A 27 22.93 21.38 -0.20
CA PRO A 27 21.67 22.04 0.16
C PRO A 27 20.75 22.38 -1.02
N SER A 28 21.28 22.45 -2.25
CA SER A 28 20.48 22.72 -3.46
C SER A 28 19.63 21.54 -3.92
N PHE A 29 19.79 20.35 -3.32
CA PHE A 29 19.05 19.15 -3.72
C PHE A 29 17.77 18.98 -2.91
N SER A 30 16.64 18.79 -3.61
CA SER A 30 15.31 18.67 -3.00
C SER A 30 15.15 17.48 -2.06
N PHE A 31 15.88 16.36 -2.30
CA PHE A 31 15.73 15.16 -1.48
C PHE A 31 16.08 15.37 0.00
N LEU A 32 16.97 16.33 0.31
CA LEU A 32 17.36 16.64 1.69
C LEU A 32 16.16 17.11 2.52
N THR A 33 15.33 17.98 1.94
CA THR A 33 14.13 18.48 2.62
C THR A 33 13.13 17.36 2.90
N SER A 34 12.98 16.40 1.97
CA SER A 34 12.09 15.25 2.17
C SER A 34 12.57 14.33 3.29
N THR A 35 13.87 14.04 3.38
CA THR A 35 14.42 13.21 4.45
C THR A 35 14.45 13.93 5.79
N ASP A 36 14.70 15.24 5.81
CA ASP A 36 14.61 16.04 7.04
C ASP A 36 13.18 16.11 7.58
N ASN A 37 12.18 16.18 6.70
CA ASN A 37 10.78 16.06 7.09
C ASN A 37 10.52 14.69 7.74
N LEU A 38 10.92 13.58 7.11
CA LEU A 38 10.75 12.23 7.70
C LEU A 38 11.41 12.08 9.08
N LEU A 39 12.60 12.65 9.27
CA LEU A 39 13.29 12.62 10.57
C LEU A 39 12.56 13.48 11.61
N THR A 40 12.09 14.66 11.22
CA THR A 40 11.32 15.55 12.10
C THR A 40 10.00 14.89 12.52
N GLU A 41 9.34 14.22 11.58
CA GLU A 41 8.12 13.43 11.80
C GLU A 41 8.37 12.27 12.76
N TRP A 42 9.45 11.52 12.55
CA TRP A 42 9.87 10.46 13.45
C TRP A 42 10.11 11.00 14.87
N ARG A 43 10.79 12.14 15.02
CA ARG A 43 11.03 12.76 16.35
C ARG A 43 9.71 13.17 17.02
N SER A 44 8.80 13.81 16.29
CA SER A 44 7.49 14.21 16.82
C SER A 44 6.65 13.00 17.25
N ALA A 45 6.63 11.93 16.45
CA ALA A 45 5.89 10.71 16.75
C ALA A 45 6.39 9.97 18.00
N ASN A 46 7.67 10.14 18.36
CA ASN A 46 8.28 9.52 19.54
C ASN A 46 8.17 10.37 20.81
N VAL A 47 7.68 11.61 20.73
CA VAL A 47 7.59 12.53 21.88
C VAL A 47 6.21 13.16 21.92
N LEU A 48 5.16 12.33 21.91
CA LEU A 48 3.78 12.81 21.98
C LEU A 48 3.51 13.57 23.30
N ARG A 49 2.71 14.63 23.19
CA ARG A 49 2.35 15.54 24.27
C ARG A 49 0.85 15.78 24.31
N PRO A 50 0.25 15.97 25.49
CA PRO A 50 -1.16 16.32 25.57
C PRO A 50 -1.40 17.77 25.11
N ALA A 51 -2.62 18.02 24.62
CA ALA A 51 -3.17 19.34 24.42
C ALA A 51 -3.23 20.12 25.75
N SER A 52 -3.18 21.45 25.68
CA SER A 52 -3.13 22.33 26.86
C SER A 52 -4.42 22.31 27.69
N GLY A 53 -5.52 21.83 27.11
CA GLY A 53 -6.86 21.86 27.70
C GLY A 53 -7.53 23.24 27.66
N LYS A 54 -6.91 24.22 26.97
CA LYS A 54 -7.48 25.56 26.72
C LYS A 54 -8.53 25.56 25.60
N PHE A 55 -8.45 24.60 24.69
CA PHE A 55 -9.36 24.50 23.55
C PHE A 55 -10.30 23.29 23.68
N VAL A 56 -11.48 23.43 23.13
CA VAL A 56 -12.49 22.36 23.04
C VAL A 56 -12.95 22.26 21.60
N PHE A 57 -13.04 21.04 21.10
CA PHE A 57 -13.58 20.79 19.77
C PHE A 57 -15.05 20.39 19.86
N LEU A 58 -15.91 21.13 19.16
CA LEU A 58 -17.33 20.87 19.05
C LEU A 58 -17.63 20.35 17.64
N ALA A 59 -17.75 19.03 17.54
CA ALA A 59 -17.77 18.30 16.28
C ALA A 59 -19.16 18.24 15.65
N ILE A 60 -19.23 18.58 14.36
CA ILE A 60 -20.27 18.11 13.44
C ILE A 60 -19.87 16.69 13.03
N ASP A 61 -20.23 15.73 13.87
CA ASP A 61 -19.99 14.31 13.69
C ASP A 61 -21.24 13.58 13.18
N LYS A 62 -21.10 12.29 12.87
CA LYS A 62 -22.23 11.47 12.40
C LYS A 62 -23.44 11.53 13.35
N LYS A 63 -23.19 11.47 14.67
CA LYS A 63 -24.25 11.59 15.69
C LYS A 63 -25.01 12.91 15.56
N SER A 64 -24.31 14.01 15.32
CA SER A 64 -24.92 15.32 15.13
C SER A 64 -25.68 15.42 13.80
N LEU A 65 -25.16 14.84 12.72
CA LEU A 65 -25.86 14.76 11.44
C LEU A 65 -27.15 13.92 11.55
N ASP A 66 -27.12 12.81 12.27
CA ASP A 66 -28.27 11.93 12.49
C ASP A 66 -29.34 12.60 13.38
N ALA A 67 -28.92 13.33 14.42
CA ALA A 67 -29.84 13.89 15.42
C ALA A 67 -30.37 15.31 15.09
N VAL A 68 -29.53 16.18 14.51
CA VAL A 68 -29.89 17.58 14.21
C VAL A 68 -30.54 17.70 12.83
N GLY A 69 -30.14 16.84 11.89
CA GLY A 69 -30.70 16.76 10.55
C GLY A 69 -29.66 16.93 9.45
N VAL A 70 -30.15 17.00 8.20
CA VAL A 70 -29.32 17.00 7.00
C VAL A 70 -28.54 18.30 6.86
N TRP A 71 -27.24 18.17 6.60
CA TRP A 71 -26.33 19.28 6.33
C TRP A 71 -26.48 19.80 4.88
N PRO A 72 -26.29 21.10 4.58
CA PRO A 72 -25.94 22.21 5.48
C PRO A 72 -27.09 22.60 6.41
N TRP A 73 -26.78 22.84 7.68
CA TRP A 73 -27.82 23.18 8.66
C TRP A 73 -28.35 24.62 8.49
N PRO A 74 -29.62 24.87 8.84
CA PRO A 74 -30.17 26.22 8.95
C PRO A 74 -29.36 27.08 9.92
N ARG A 75 -29.26 28.39 9.63
CA ARG A 75 -28.48 29.34 10.46
C ARG A 75 -28.96 29.44 11.91
N THR A 76 -30.23 29.10 12.15
CA THR A 76 -30.83 29.02 13.49
C THR A 76 -30.11 28.02 14.39
N ILE A 77 -29.60 26.91 13.85
CA ILE A 77 -28.88 25.90 14.62
C ILE A 77 -27.58 26.48 15.18
N TYR A 78 -26.79 27.18 14.36
CA TYR A 78 -25.57 27.84 14.84
C TYR A 78 -25.88 28.96 15.83
N ALA A 79 -26.97 29.70 15.63
CA ALA A 79 -27.42 30.72 16.57
C ALA A 79 -27.72 30.11 17.96
N ASP A 80 -28.40 28.97 17.99
CA ASP A 80 -28.74 28.27 19.24
C ASP A 80 -27.49 27.67 19.91
N VAL A 81 -26.52 27.16 19.13
CA VAL A 81 -25.23 26.71 19.65
C VAL A 81 -24.45 27.88 20.26
N VAL A 82 -24.38 29.02 19.56
CA VAL A 82 -23.70 30.23 20.06
C VAL A 82 -24.33 30.70 21.36
N ASP A 83 -25.66 30.85 21.41
CA ASP A 83 -26.36 31.29 22.63
C ASP A 83 -26.08 30.36 23.83
N LYS A 84 -26.06 29.04 23.60
CA LYS A 84 -25.71 28.07 24.64
C LYS A 84 -24.27 28.20 25.11
N LEU A 85 -23.31 28.30 24.20
CA LEU A 85 -21.89 28.39 24.55
C LEU A 85 -21.59 29.71 25.29
N VAL A 86 -22.16 30.83 24.84
CA VAL A 86 -22.02 32.14 25.51
C VAL A 86 -22.55 32.06 26.95
N ALA A 87 -23.67 31.38 27.19
CA ALA A 87 -24.23 31.21 28.53
C ALA A 87 -23.30 30.42 29.49
N THR A 88 -22.39 29.58 28.97
CA THR A 88 -21.44 28.81 29.80
C THR A 88 -20.20 29.59 30.25
N GLY A 89 -19.95 30.78 29.68
CA GLY A 89 -18.74 31.57 29.91
C GLY A 89 -17.53 31.05 29.13
N VAL A 90 -17.72 30.63 27.88
CA VAL A 90 -16.66 30.35 26.90
C VAL A 90 -15.86 31.64 26.60
N ASN A 91 -14.56 31.53 26.30
CA ASN A 91 -13.74 32.70 25.94
C ASN A 91 -14.05 33.18 24.52
N ASP A 92 -13.78 32.30 23.54
CA ASP A 92 -13.98 32.56 22.12
C ASP A 92 -14.64 31.37 21.44
N ILE A 93 -15.40 31.61 20.38
CA ILE A 93 -16.06 30.59 19.56
C ILE A 93 -15.62 30.79 18.12
N PHE A 94 -14.80 29.90 17.58
CA PHE A 94 -14.51 29.86 16.16
C PHE A 94 -15.49 28.93 15.46
N ILE A 95 -16.18 29.42 14.42
CA ILE A 95 -17.12 28.62 13.63
C ILE A 95 -16.55 28.43 12.24
N ASP A 96 -16.01 27.25 11.96
CA ASP A 96 -15.32 26.92 10.71
C ASP A 96 -16.29 26.60 9.56
N ILE A 97 -17.27 27.48 9.32
CA ILE A 97 -18.34 27.32 8.34
C ILE A 97 -18.41 28.56 7.44
N ASP A 98 -18.56 28.35 6.13
CA ASP A 98 -18.73 29.44 5.18
C ASP A 98 -20.13 30.06 5.27
N PHE A 99 -20.19 31.32 5.74
CA PHE A 99 -21.41 32.13 5.82
C PHE A 99 -21.47 33.25 4.76
N SER A 100 -20.79 33.11 3.63
CA SER A 100 -20.78 34.09 2.52
C SER A 100 -22.09 34.12 1.72
N ALA A 101 -22.79 32.99 1.60
CA ALA A 101 -24.04 32.86 0.84
C ALA A 101 -25.28 32.99 1.74
N ARG A 102 -26.28 33.79 1.33
CA ARG A 102 -27.54 34.00 2.08
C ARG A 102 -28.33 32.70 2.28
N SER A 103 -28.97 32.57 3.45
CA SER A 103 -29.97 31.53 3.71
C SER A 103 -31.37 32.15 3.61
N THR A 104 -32.24 31.97 4.59
CA THR A 104 -33.51 32.70 4.71
C THR A 104 -33.34 33.96 5.55
N ALA A 105 -34.03 35.05 5.21
CA ALA A 105 -33.90 36.33 5.94
C ALA A 105 -34.08 36.17 7.47
N ALA A 106 -35.06 35.38 7.90
CA ALA A 106 -35.30 35.12 9.32
C ALA A 106 -34.16 34.34 10.00
N ALA A 107 -33.55 33.37 9.31
CA ALA A 107 -32.43 32.61 9.86
C ALA A 107 -31.14 33.44 9.86
N ASP A 108 -30.95 34.30 8.85
CA ASP A 108 -29.86 35.26 8.76
C ASP A 108 -29.93 36.25 9.93
N GLU A 109 -31.08 36.86 10.17
CA GLU A 109 -31.32 37.77 11.31
C GLU A 109 -31.08 37.07 12.66
N ARG A 110 -31.60 35.84 12.83
CA ARG A 110 -31.45 35.09 14.08
C ARG A 110 -30.00 34.79 14.45
N LEU A 111 -29.16 34.47 13.46
CA LEU A 111 -27.73 34.28 13.68
C LEU A 111 -27.03 35.62 13.95
N ALA A 112 -27.39 36.68 13.23
CA ALA A 112 -26.84 38.02 13.49
C ALA A 112 -27.10 38.48 14.93
N ASP A 113 -28.31 38.28 15.44
CA ASP A 113 -28.69 38.58 16.82
C ASP A 113 -27.87 37.78 17.84
N ALA A 114 -27.59 36.50 17.55
CA ALA A 114 -26.76 35.65 18.42
C ALA A 114 -25.30 36.13 18.44
N LEU A 115 -24.75 36.51 17.28
CA LEU A 115 -23.40 37.07 17.16
C LEU A 115 -23.28 38.41 17.91
N GLU A 116 -24.29 39.28 17.77
CA GLU A 116 -24.32 40.56 18.49
C GLU A 116 -24.37 40.36 20.01
N LYS A 117 -25.21 39.42 20.49
CA LYS A 117 -25.28 39.06 21.92
C LYS A 117 -23.97 38.45 22.44
N ALA A 118 -23.22 37.76 21.59
CA ALA A 118 -21.91 37.23 21.94
C ALA A 118 -20.85 38.34 22.10
N GLY A 119 -21.15 39.59 21.73
CA GLY A 119 -20.33 40.76 22.05
C GLY A 119 -18.93 40.74 21.45
N GLY A 120 -18.76 40.08 20.30
CA GLY A 120 -17.46 39.89 19.67
C GLY A 120 -16.64 38.71 20.22
N GLY A 121 -17.27 37.75 20.91
CA GLY A 121 -16.61 36.47 21.27
C GLY A 121 -16.59 35.43 20.14
N VAL A 122 -17.13 35.73 18.96
CA VAL A 122 -17.23 34.79 17.84
C VAL A 122 -16.28 35.17 16.72
N ILE A 123 -15.57 34.18 16.20
CA ILE A 123 -14.62 34.30 15.08
C ILE A 123 -15.22 33.58 13.87
N LEU A 124 -15.26 34.25 12.73
CA LEU A 124 -15.73 33.71 11.47
C LEU A 124 -14.60 33.70 10.42
N PRO A 125 -14.54 32.64 9.59
CA PRO A 125 -13.46 32.47 8.65
C PRO A 125 -13.61 33.39 7.45
N VAL A 126 -12.48 33.90 6.98
CA VAL A 126 -12.29 34.45 5.64
C VAL A 126 -11.45 33.46 4.88
N PHE A 127 -11.95 32.95 3.76
CA PHE A 127 -11.25 31.98 2.94
C PHE A 127 -10.64 32.67 1.73
N LEU A 128 -9.33 32.49 1.52
CA LEU A 128 -8.66 32.88 0.29
C LEU A 128 -8.67 31.70 -0.68
N GLN A 129 -9.55 31.75 -1.68
CA GLN A 129 -9.49 30.86 -2.84
C GLN A 129 -8.69 31.56 -3.94
N HIS A 130 -7.81 30.83 -4.63
CA HIS A 130 -7.14 31.42 -5.79
C HIS A 130 -8.19 31.53 -6.90
N ALA A 131 -8.66 32.74 -7.24
CA ALA A 131 -9.58 32.87 -8.35
C ALA A 131 -8.83 32.51 -9.63
N ALA A 132 -9.28 31.43 -10.25
CA ALA A 132 -8.83 31.07 -11.56
C ALA A 132 -9.52 31.93 -12.63
N ALA A 133 -9.27 33.24 -12.69
CA ALA A 133 -9.57 34.08 -13.87
C ALA A 133 -9.16 35.55 -13.66
N ASP A 134 -7.90 35.91 -13.95
CA ASP A 134 -7.63 36.89 -15.01
C ASP A 134 -6.16 36.79 -15.45
N ARG A 135 -5.90 36.83 -16.75
CA ARG A 135 -4.55 36.61 -17.33
C ARG A 135 -3.57 37.77 -17.13
N ASN A 136 -3.90 38.77 -16.31
CA ASN A 136 -2.99 39.88 -16.00
C ASN A 136 -2.99 40.38 -14.55
N GLN A 137 -3.75 39.76 -13.66
CA GLN A 137 -3.68 39.99 -12.21
C GLN A 137 -4.31 38.77 -11.54
N ALA A 138 -3.54 38.03 -10.72
CA ALA A 138 -4.10 36.97 -9.90
C ALA A 138 -5.05 37.62 -8.87
N SER A 139 -6.35 37.69 -9.17
CA SER A 139 -7.35 38.07 -8.18
C SER A 139 -7.55 36.88 -7.24
N LEU A 140 -7.30 37.07 -5.95
CA LEU A 140 -7.69 36.11 -4.92
C LEU A 140 -9.23 36.21 -4.79
N ALA A 141 -9.96 35.12 -4.97
CA ALA A 141 -11.39 35.05 -4.66
C ALA A 141 -11.50 34.94 -3.14
N ILE A 142 -11.83 36.05 -2.49
CA ILE A 142 -11.95 36.14 -1.05
C ILE A 142 -13.41 35.82 -0.69
N SER A 143 -13.65 34.67 -0.06
CA SER A 143 -14.96 34.39 0.56
C SER A 143 -14.99 35.07 1.92
N ARG A 144 -15.89 36.03 2.10
CA ARG A 144 -16.15 36.71 3.37
C ARG A 144 -17.55 36.37 3.87
N PRO A 145 -17.75 36.25 5.19
CA PRO A 145 -19.08 36.19 5.76
C PRO A 145 -19.91 37.40 5.30
N LEU A 146 -21.23 37.23 5.22
CA LEU A 146 -22.13 38.32 4.89
C LEU A 146 -21.84 39.56 5.77
N PRO A 147 -21.98 40.79 5.23
CA PRO A 147 -21.72 42.02 5.99
C PRO A 147 -22.46 42.09 7.34
N LEU A 148 -23.67 41.54 7.40
CA LEU A 148 -24.48 41.46 8.62
C LEU A 148 -23.79 40.65 9.75
N PHE A 149 -22.99 39.64 9.40
CA PHE A 149 -22.24 38.84 10.37
C PHE A 149 -20.86 39.40 10.64
N ALA A 150 -20.19 39.87 9.59
CA ALA A 150 -18.86 40.46 9.66
C ALA A 150 -18.79 41.69 10.58
N GLN A 151 -19.89 42.41 10.78
CA GLN A 151 -19.97 43.54 11.71
C GLN A 151 -20.06 43.12 13.18
N ASN A 152 -20.51 41.89 13.46
CA ASN A 152 -20.80 41.38 14.80
C ASN A 152 -19.87 40.22 15.22
N ALA A 153 -18.84 39.92 14.44
CA ALA A 153 -17.88 38.85 14.68
C ALA A 153 -16.46 39.27 14.27
N TRP A 154 -15.44 38.67 14.89
CA TRP A 154 -14.07 38.81 14.41
C TRP A 154 -13.89 38.03 13.12
N LEU A 155 -13.16 38.62 12.18
CA LEU A 155 -12.76 37.94 10.95
C LEU A 155 -11.33 37.43 11.11
N ALA A 156 -11.10 36.20 10.69
CA ALA A 156 -9.77 35.60 10.68
C ALA A 156 -9.55 34.77 9.42
N THR A 157 -8.33 34.74 8.89
CA THR A 157 -8.02 33.86 7.74
C THR A 157 -7.98 32.40 8.19
N ALA A 158 -8.76 31.56 7.54
CA ALA A 158 -8.77 30.10 7.73
C ALA A 158 -8.02 29.38 6.58
N THR A 159 -7.19 30.11 5.84
CA THR A 159 -6.49 29.58 4.67
C THR A 159 -5.44 28.54 5.08
N VAL A 160 -5.58 27.33 4.54
CA VAL A 160 -4.62 26.23 4.72
C VAL A 160 -3.83 26.04 3.42
N ARG A 161 -2.50 25.94 3.52
CA ARG A 161 -1.61 25.72 2.38
C ARG A 161 -0.83 24.42 2.56
N PRO A 162 -1.09 23.38 1.76
CA PRO A 162 -0.28 22.17 1.80
C PRO A 162 1.11 22.42 1.18
N ASP A 163 2.10 21.71 1.70
CA ASP A 163 3.43 21.60 1.11
C ASP A 163 3.37 20.86 -0.25
N ARG A 164 4.50 20.81 -0.97
CA ARG A 164 4.60 20.13 -2.28
C ARG A 164 4.25 18.63 -2.25
N ASP A 165 4.35 17.99 -1.09
CA ASP A 165 4.00 16.59 -0.87
C ASP A 165 2.58 16.41 -0.31
N ALA A 166 1.72 17.42 -0.47
CA ALA A 166 0.33 17.46 -0.05
C ALA A 166 0.10 17.36 1.47
N HIS A 167 1.15 17.44 2.29
CA HIS A 167 1.03 17.50 3.75
C HIS A 167 0.96 18.95 4.22
N VAL A 168 0.16 19.23 5.25
CA VAL A 168 0.15 20.55 5.89
C VAL A 168 1.11 20.53 7.06
N ARG A 169 2.18 21.34 6.98
CA ARG A 169 3.17 21.49 8.08
C ARG A 169 3.21 22.88 8.69
N ARG A 170 2.69 23.87 7.99
CA ARG A 170 2.83 25.29 8.32
C ARG A 170 1.48 25.98 8.28
N PHE A 171 1.35 27.01 9.09
CA PHE A 171 0.19 27.88 9.12
C PHE A 171 0.64 29.34 9.01
N ALA A 172 -0.11 30.16 8.28
CA ALA A 172 0.15 31.60 8.26
C ALA A 172 -0.16 32.21 9.62
N VAL A 173 0.66 33.15 10.08
CA VAL A 173 0.42 33.93 11.29
C VAL A 173 -0.64 35.01 11.00
N ALA A 174 -0.48 35.69 9.88
CA ALA A 174 -1.40 36.67 9.31
C ALA A 174 -1.18 36.73 7.79
N GLU A 175 -2.21 37.12 7.05
CA GLU A 175 -2.18 37.27 5.60
C GLU A 175 -2.66 38.67 5.19
N GLU A 176 -2.10 39.22 4.13
CA GLU A 176 -2.56 40.47 3.55
C GLU A 176 -3.73 40.19 2.59
N ILE A 177 -4.89 40.78 2.90
CA ILE A 177 -6.15 40.59 2.16
C ILE A 177 -6.73 41.99 1.87
N ASP A 178 -6.84 42.36 0.59
CA ASP A 178 -7.28 43.70 0.15
C ASP A 178 -6.54 44.88 0.81
N GLY A 179 -5.24 44.73 1.08
CA GLY A 179 -4.41 45.77 1.72
C GLY A 179 -4.62 45.90 3.23
N ALA A 180 -5.40 45.00 3.86
CA ALA A 180 -5.49 44.86 5.30
C ALA A 180 -4.82 43.55 5.74
N VAL A 181 -4.03 43.60 6.81
CA VAL A 181 -3.44 42.39 7.42
C VAL A 181 -4.50 41.74 8.29
N LEU A 182 -4.93 40.53 7.90
CA LEU A 182 -5.87 39.72 8.67
C LEU A 182 -5.12 38.58 9.36
N SER A 183 -5.25 38.52 10.69
CA SER A 183 -4.68 37.45 11.50
C SER A 183 -5.34 36.10 11.17
N SER A 184 -4.57 35.01 11.29
CA SER A 184 -5.12 33.67 11.11
C SER A 184 -5.94 33.23 12.31
N VAL A 185 -6.82 32.25 12.09
CA VAL A 185 -7.67 31.69 13.15
C VAL A 185 -6.85 31.27 14.40
N PRO A 186 -5.74 30.50 14.29
CA PRO A 186 -4.92 30.15 15.45
C PRO A 186 -4.37 31.35 16.23
N THR A 187 -4.00 32.40 15.50
CA THR A 187 -3.46 33.64 16.07
C THR A 187 -4.53 34.38 16.87
N VAL A 188 -5.72 34.57 16.29
CA VAL A 188 -6.84 35.25 16.96
C VAL A 188 -7.28 34.48 18.20
N MET A 189 -7.41 33.15 18.09
CA MET A 189 -7.81 32.28 19.20
C MET A 189 -6.83 32.24 20.37
N THR A 190 -5.56 32.61 20.15
CA THR A 190 -4.55 32.68 21.21
C THR A 190 -4.36 34.08 21.78
N GLY A 191 -5.05 35.08 21.21
CA GLY A 191 -4.91 36.49 21.58
C GLY A 191 -3.52 37.06 21.29
N LEU A 192 -2.75 36.43 20.39
CA LEU A 192 -1.44 36.91 19.97
C LEU A 192 -1.63 37.97 18.88
N ASP A 193 -1.01 39.14 19.05
CA ASP A 193 -1.02 40.19 18.05
C ASP A 193 0.27 40.14 17.22
N PHE A 194 0.15 39.79 15.95
CA PHE A 194 1.27 39.74 15.02
C PHE A 194 1.07 40.77 13.92
N ALA A 195 1.81 41.88 14.02
CA ALA A 195 1.74 42.98 13.05
C ALA A 195 2.41 42.67 11.70
N THR A 196 3.09 41.53 11.55
CA THR A 196 3.84 41.16 10.34
C THR A 196 3.36 39.84 9.76
N PRO A 197 3.08 39.78 8.44
CA PRO A 197 2.83 38.54 7.72
C PRO A 197 4.00 37.56 7.90
N GLY A 198 3.69 36.28 8.06
CA GLY A 198 4.67 35.22 8.28
C GLY A 198 4.00 33.85 8.42
N GLU A 199 4.79 32.81 8.60
CA GLU A 199 4.29 31.45 8.82
C GLU A 199 5.02 30.81 10.00
N PHE A 200 4.34 29.92 10.71
CA PHE A 200 4.91 29.07 11.74
C PHE A 200 4.68 27.59 11.42
N ALA A 201 5.59 26.73 11.87
CA ALA A 201 5.44 25.29 11.75
C ALA A 201 4.61 24.74 12.92
N ILE A 202 3.66 23.87 12.59
CA ILE A 202 2.73 23.25 13.54
C ILE A 202 3.45 22.11 14.26
N ASP A 203 3.27 22.02 15.57
CA ASP A 203 3.87 20.97 16.38
C ASP A 203 2.97 19.72 16.45
N PHE A 204 3.15 18.81 15.49
CA PHE A 204 2.46 17.51 15.47
C PHE A 204 2.98 16.50 16.50
N SER A 205 3.74 16.94 17.51
CA SER A 205 3.90 16.13 18.73
C SER A 205 2.69 16.29 19.67
N ILE A 206 1.84 17.29 19.47
CA ILE A 206 0.61 17.48 20.25
C ILE A 206 -0.45 16.46 19.79
N ASP A 207 -0.89 15.59 20.69
CA ASP A 207 -1.83 14.52 20.39
C ASP A 207 -3.28 15.06 20.27
N PRO A 208 -3.90 15.02 19.07
CA PRO A 208 -5.26 15.49 18.87
C PRO A 208 -6.31 14.70 19.68
N GLN A 209 -6.03 13.46 20.08
CA GLN A 209 -6.97 12.66 20.88
C GLN A 209 -7.14 13.20 22.30
N THR A 210 -6.18 14.01 22.77
CA THR A 210 -6.24 14.63 24.10
C THR A 210 -7.04 15.93 24.12
N VAL A 211 -7.46 16.43 22.95
CA VAL A 211 -8.35 17.59 22.83
C VAL A 211 -9.78 17.17 23.24
N PRO A 212 -10.39 17.80 24.27
CA PRO A 212 -11.77 17.52 24.63
C PRO A 212 -12.70 17.75 23.44
N THR A 213 -13.37 16.68 23.00
CA THR A 213 -14.24 16.71 21.83
C THR A 213 -15.66 16.31 22.22
N PHE A 214 -16.64 17.11 21.82
CA PHE A 214 -18.05 16.86 22.07
C PHE A 214 -18.86 16.98 20.78
N SER A 215 -19.94 16.20 20.65
CA SER A 215 -20.89 16.32 19.54
C SER A 215 -21.79 17.55 19.72
N ILE A 216 -22.10 18.26 18.63
CA ILE A 216 -23.05 19.39 18.68
C ILE A 216 -24.42 18.95 19.20
N ALA A 217 -24.89 17.77 18.81
CA ALA A 217 -26.15 17.23 19.30
C ALA A 217 -26.20 17.13 20.83
N ASP A 218 -25.10 16.78 21.50
CA ASP A 218 -25.06 16.66 22.95
C ASP A 218 -25.11 18.02 23.65
N VAL A 219 -24.48 19.04 23.06
CA VAL A 219 -24.55 20.42 23.56
C VAL A 219 -25.96 21.00 23.37
N LEU A 220 -26.57 20.77 22.20
CA LEU A 220 -27.95 21.14 21.93
C LEU A 220 -28.96 20.37 22.79
N ALA A 221 -28.66 19.14 23.19
CA ALA A 221 -29.48 18.39 24.15
C ALA A 221 -29.23 18.78 25.61
N GLY A 222 -28.16 19.55 25.91
CA GLY A 222 -27.79 19.93 27.29
C GLY A 222 -27.19 18.78 28.11
N VAL A 223 -26.64 17.76 27.43
CA VAL A 223 -26.01 16.58 28.06
C VAL A 223 -24.59 16.89 28.52
N VAL A 224 -23.90 17.81 27.84
CA VAL A 224 -22.53 18.21 28.18
C VAL A 224 -22.53 19.17 29.37
N PRO A 225 -21.74 18.92 30.44
CA PRO A 225 -21.64 19.82 31.57
C PRO A 225 -21.11 21.22 31.17
N GLU A 226 -21.70 22.29 31.69
CA GLU A 226 -21.26 23.68 31.41
C GLU A 226 -19.79 23.93 31.79
N ALA A 227 -19.30 23.26 32.84
CA ALA A 227 -17.91 23.34 33.28
C ALA A 227 -16.90 22.88 32.20
N SER A 228 -17.34 22.13 31.18
CA SER A 228 -16.50 21.68 30.08
C SER A 228 -16.06 22.82 29.15
N PHE A 229 -16.79 23.95 29.15
CA PHE A 229 -16.57 25.08 28.23
C PHE A 229 -16.08 26.36 28.93
N ARG A 230 -16.37 26.51 30.23
CA ARG A 230 -16.03 27.73 30.98
C ARG A 230 -14.53 28.04 30.92
N GLY A 231 -14.20 29.24 30.45
CA GLY A 231 -12.81 29.73 30.37
C GLY A 231 -11.95 29.07 29.29
N ARG A 232 -12.58 28.33 28.36
CA ARG A 232 -11.92 27.67 27.21
C ARG A 232 -12.40 28.31 25.92
N SER A 233 -11.62 28.19 24.85
CA SER A 233 -12.05 28.61 23.50
C SER A 233 -12.54 27.40 22.72
N VAL A 234 -13.62 27.54 21.95
CA VAL A 234 -14.30 26.46 21.26
C VAL A 234 -14.10 26.57 19.76
N VAL A 235 -13.76 25.46 19.11
CA VAL A 235 -13.76 25.33 17.64
C VAL A 235 -14.96 24.49 17.24
N ILE A 236 -15.81 25.02 16.37
CA ILE A 236 -16.98 24.35 15.81
C ILE A 236 -16.71 24.03 14.36
N GLY A 237 -16.86 22.76 13.95
CA GLY A 237 -16.72 22.42 12.54
C GLY A 237 -16.87 20.94 12.22
N ALA A 238 -16.69 20.60 10.95
CA ALA A 238 -16.80 19.25 10.42
C ALA A 238 -15.77 18.30 11.07
N TYR A 239 -16.23 17.15 11.55
CA TYR A 239 -15.36 16.03 11.95
C TYR A 239 -15.62 14.76 11.13
N ALA A 240 -16.86 14.59 10.67
CA ALA A 240 -17.24 13.47 9.83
C ALA A 240 -16.42 13.46 8.52
N THR A 241 -15.75 12.34 8.23
CA THR A 241 -15.06 12.07 6.95
C THR A 241 -15.94 12.29 5.72
N GLU A 242 -17.26 12.19 5.91
CA GLU A 242 -18.34 12.38 4.97
C GLU A 242 -18.40 13.82 4.43
N LEU A 243 -17.96 14.81 5.22
CA LEU A 243 -17.92 16.23 4.83
C LEU A 243 -16.65 16.60 4.04
N LYS A 244 -15.70 15.67 3.91
CA LYS A 244 -14.45 15.76 3.12
C LYS A 244 -13.53 16.96 3.41
N ASP A 245 -13.78 17.69 4.49
CA ASP A 245 -12.88 18.73 5.01
C ASP A 245 -11.75 18.11 5.83
N VAL A 246 -10.81 17.47 5.13
CA VAL A 246 -9.71 16.71 5.74
C VAL A 246 -8.36 17.03 5.09
N PHE A 247 -7.32 17.08 5.92
CA PHE A 247 -5.96 17.40 5.52
C PHE A 247 -5.00 16.28 5.91
N SER A 248 -4.08 15.96 5.01
CA SER A 248 -2.95 15.07 5.32
C SER A 248 -1.96 15.85 6.18
N VAL A 249 -1.62 15.31 7.34
CA VAL A 249 -0.70 15.90 8.30
C VAL A 249 0.34 14.88 8.75
N PRO A 250 1.55 15.34 9.11
CA PRO A 250 2.54 14.45 9.67
C PRO A 250 2.11 13.85 11.02
N VAL A 251 2.66 12.68 11.36
CA VAL A 251 2.39 11.91 12.60
C VAL A 251 0.97 11.35 12.71
N HIS A 252 -0.07 12.17 12.54
CA HIS A 252 -1.47 11.79 12.78
C HIS A 252 -2.22 11.36 11.51
N GLY A 253 -1.58 11.35 10.35
CA GLY A 253 -2.15 10.86 9.10
C GLY A 253 -3.12 11.87 8.49
N VAL A 254 -4.42 11.72 8.74
CA VAL A 254 -5.46 12.60 8.19
C VAL A 254 -6.32 13.14 9.32
N ILE A 255 -6.46 14.47 9.40
CA ILE A 255 -7.28 15.16 10.41
C ILE A 255 -8.25 16.13 9.73
N SER A 256 -9.32 16.52 10.42
CA SER A 256 -10.27 17.50 9.87
C SER A 256 -9.71 18.93 9.89
N GLY A 257 -10.19 19.81 9.00
CA GLY A 257 -9.83 21.24 8.96
C GLY A 257 -9.93 21.94 10.33
N PRO A 258 -11.06 21.81 11.05
CA PRO A 258 -11.21 22.38 12.39
C PRO A 258 -10.17 21.86 13.40
N MET A 259 -9.85 20.56 13.34
CA MET A 259 -8.82 19.97 14.20
C MET A 259 -7.43 20.50 13.86
N LEU A 260 -7.13 20.73 12.57
CA LEU A 260 -5.89 21.34 12.13
C LEU A 260 -5.75 22.78 12.67
N HIS A 261 -6.81 23.61 12.59
CA HIS A 261 -6.82 24.94 13.20
C HIS A 261 -6.57 24.86 14.71
N LEU A 262 -7.17 23.88 15.39
CA LEU A 262 -7.01 23.67 16.82
C LEU A 262 -5.57 23.24 17.18
N LEU A 263 -4.96 22.32 16.44
CA LEU A 263 -3.55 21.92 16.65
C LEU A 263 -2.59 23.09 16.40
N ALA A 264 -2.87 23.93 15.41
CA ALA A 264 -2.11 25.16 15.18
C ALA A 264 -2.28 26.16 16.35
N ALA A 265 -3.49 26.29 16.90
CA ALA A 265 -3.75 27.14 18.07
C ALA A 265 -3.08 26.58 19.34
N GLU A 266 -3.13 25.27 19.56
CA GLU A 266 -2.40 24.57 20.64
C GLU A 266 -0.89 24.77 20.52
N THR A 267 -0.35 24.71 19.30
CA THR A 267 1.08 24.99 19.03
C THR A 267 1.46 26.39 19.52
N LEU A 268 0.66 27.41 19.22
CA LEU A 268 0.91 28.78 19.68
C LEU A 268 0.68 28.93 21.19
N ALA A 269 -0.41 28.36 21.73
CA ALA A 269 -0.78 28.47 23.14
C ALA A 269 0.21 27.80 24.10
N GLN A 270 0.96 26.81 23.62
CA GLN A 270 2.03 26.13 24.33
C GLN A 270 3.42 26.72 24.05
N ASN A 271 3.52 27.79 23.25
CA ASN A 271 4.77 28.40 22.79
C ASN A 271 5.70 27.38 22.08
N ARG A 272 5.11 26.61 21.17
CA ARG A 272 5.70 25.46 20.49
C ARG A 272 5.79 25.65 18.97
N ALA A 273 5.62 26.87 18.47
CA ALA A 273 5.87 27.18 17.05
C ALA A 273 7.29 26.75 16.67
N LEU A 274 7.41 25.69 15.87
CA LEU A 274 8.69 25.03 15.64
C LEU A 274 9.61 25.96 14.84
N GLN A 275 10.79 26.22 15.38
CA GLN A 275 11.81 27.06 14.75
C GLN A 275 12.87 26.19 14.09
N THR A 276 13.00 26.28 12.77
CA THR A 276 14.02 25.52 12.03
C THR A 276 15.37 26.22 12.11
N ILE A 277 16.38 25.50 12.60
CA ILE A 277 17.77 25.97 12.58
C ILE A 277 18.29 25.85 11.15
N GLU A 278 18.96 26.91 10.66
CA GLU A 278 19.57 26.91 9.33
C GLU A 278 20.68 25.84 9.22
N PRO A 279 20.50 24.77 8.42
CA PRO A 279 21.38 23.61 8.46
C PRO A 279 22.76 23.88 7.85
N THR A 280 22.85 24.81 6.90
CA THR A 280 24.10 25.22 6.22
C THR A 280 25.11 25.81 7.20
N SER A 281 24.65 26.73 8.06
CA SER A 281 25.46 27.40 9.09
C SER A 281 26.04 26.39 10.09
N VAL A 282 25.24 25.40 10.51
CA VAL A 282 25.68 24.32 11.40
C VAL A 282 26.67 23.39 10.70
N ALA A 283 26.37 22.98 9.46
CA ALA A 283 27.25 22.09 8.70
C ALA A 283 28.62 22.72 8.40
N LEU A 284 28.67 24.03 8.09
CA LEU A 284 29.92 24.77 7.90
C LEU A 284 30.77 24.82 9.19
N ALA A 285 30.13 24.97 10.35
CA ALA A 285 30.83 24.96 11.63
C ALA A 285 31.41 23.56 11.98
N ILE A 286 30.71 22.49 11.60
CA ILE A 286 31.09 21.11 11.93
C ILE A 286 32.10 20.52 10.93
N ALA A 287 32.11 20.97 9.66
CA ALA A 287 32.95 20.41 8.61
C ALA A 287 34.46 20.36 8.96
N PRO A 288 35.09 21.40 9.53
CA PRO A 288 36.50 21.34 9.93
C PRO A 288 36.79 20.30 11.01
N VAL A 289 35.84 20.09 11.93
CA VAL A 289 35.95 19.09 13.00
C VAL A 289 35.94 17.68 12.41
N LEU A 290 35.06 17.42 11.44
CA LEU A 290 35.00 16.13 10.74
C LEU A 290 36.24 15.86 9.90
N VAL A 291 36.80 16.89 9.25
CA VAL A 291 38.09 16.77 8.54
C VAL A 291 39.22 16.45 9.51
N LEU A 292 39.30 17.13 10.65
CA LEU A 292 40.32 16.87 11.67
C LEU A 292 40.19 15.43 12.20
N LEU A 293 38.97 14.97 12.46
CA LEU A 293 38.70 13.60 12.89
C LEU A 293 39.17 12.58 11.86
N MET A 294 38.87 12.79 10.57
CA MET A 294 39.32 11.92 9.48
C MET A 294 40.86 11.85 9.40
N VAL A 295 41.55 12.98 9.56
CA VAL A 295 43.01 13.03 9.58
C VAL A 295 43.59 12.30 10.79
N LEU A 296 42.98 12.44 11.97
CA LEU A 296 43.40 11.73 13.19
C LEU A 296 43.21 10.21 13.07
N VAL A 297 42.07 9.78 12.54
CA VAL A 297 41.77 8.36 12.26
C VAL A 297 42.83 7.77 11.33
N TRP A 298 43.18 8.51 10.28
CA TRP A 298 44.22 8.12 9.33
C TRP A 298 45.61 8.06 9.99
N ALA A 299 45.97 9.08 10.78
CA ALA A 299 47.27 9.16 11.44
C ALA A 299 47.48 8.08 12.51
N GLN A 300 46.41 7.60 13.14
CA GLN A 300 46.49 6.61 14.23
C GLN A 300 46.29 5.16 13.76
N HIS A 301 46.14 4.91 12.46
CA HIS A 301 45.93 3.56 11.90
C HIS A 301 44.82 2.77 12.63
N LEU A 302 43.70 3.43 12.97
CA LEU A 302 42.58 2.74 13.59
C LEU A 302 42.00 1.69 12.62
N SER A 303 41.64 0.53 13.15
CA SER A 303 40.92 -0.48 12.36
C SER A 303 39.60 0.08 11.81
N LEU A 304 39.22 -0.29 10.59
CA LEU A 304 37.95 0.14 9.97
C LEU A 304 36.74 -0.10 10.88
N ARG A 305 36.73 -1.20 11.64
CA ARG A 305 35.66 -1.50 12.60
C ARG A 305 35.50 -0.42 13.68
N ALA A 306 36.61 0.07 14.23
CA ALA A 306 36.60 1.13 15.24
C ALA A 306 36.13 2.47 14.65
N VAL A 307 36.52 2.77 13.41
CA VAL A 307 36.08 3.99 12.70
C VAL A 307 34.57 3.96 12.46
N PHE A 308 34.04 2.88 11.90
CA PHE A 308 32.60 2.76 11.68
C PHE A 308 31.80 2.77 12.97
N ALA A 309 32.27 2.10 14.04
CA ALA A 309 31.63 2.17 15.35
C ALA A 309 31.59 3.61 15.92
N GLY A 310 32.69 4.37 15.77
CA GLY A 310 32.75 5.77 16.18
C GLY A 310 31.79 6.67 15.40
N LEU A 311 31.72 6.51 14.06
CA LEU A 311 30.80 7.28 13.22
C LEU A 311 29.33 6.98 13.53
N ILE A 312 28.99 5.72 13.81
CA ILE A 312 27.65 5.33 14.27
C ILE A 312 27.31 6.01 15.61
N LEU A 313 28.26 6.02 16.56
CA LEU A 313 28.06 6.69 17.84
C LEU A 313 27.82 8.19 17.67
N VAL A 314 28.61 8.87 16.82
CA VAL A 314 28.43 10.30 16.52
C VAL A 314 27.06 10.57 15.89
N SER A 315 26.63 9.72 14.96
CA SER A 315 25.30 9.81 14.33
C SER A 315 24.17 9.65 15.37
N LEU A 316 24.30 8.71 16.31
CA LEU A 316 23.32 8.51 17.39
C LEU A 316 23.26 9.71 18.35
N VAL A 317 24.42 10.26 18.74
CA VAL A 317 24.49 11.45 19.59
C VAL A 317 23.85 12.64 18.89
N LEU A 318 24.11 12.83 17.60
CA LEU A 318 23.51 13.89 16.81
C LEU A 318 21.97 13.82 16.82
N GLU A 319 21.39 12.64 16.58
CA GLU A 319 19.93 12.47 16.63
C GLU A 319 19.37 12.67 18.04
N THR A 320 20.10 12.26 19.07
CA THR A 320 19.71 12.48 20.47
C THR A 320 19.67 13.98 20.79
N VAL A 321 20.66 14.75 20.32
CA VAL A 321 20.70 16.21 20.47
C VAL A 321 19.57 16.87 19.68
N ALA A 322 19.33 16.44 18.44
CA ALA A 322 18.25 16.97 17.61
C ALA A 322 16.87 16.70 18.24
N LEU A 323 16.66 15.51 18.78
CA LEU A 323 15.45 15.15 19.53
C LEU A 323 15.29 16.02 20.80
N ALA A 324 16.37 16.25 21.55
CA ALA A 324 16.35 17.09 22.74
C ALA A 324 16.04 18.56 22.39
N LEU A 325 16.64 19.10 21.33
CA LEU A 325 16.35 20.45 20.80
C LEU A 325 14.86 20.61 20.46
N GLN A 326 14.31 19.64 19.75
CA GLN A 326 12.89 19.66 19.37
C GLN A 326 11.97 19.48 20.58
N THR A 327 12.34 18.62 21.54
CA THR A 327 11.52 18.34 22.72
C THR A 327 11.49 19.52 23.67
N TYR A 328 12.64 20.04 24.08
CA TYR A 328 12.70 21.03 25.16
C TYR A 328 12.65 22.48 24.69
N TRP A 329 13.10 22.76 23.46
CA TRP A 329 13.24 24.14 22.96
C TRP A 329 12.43 24.45 21.70
N ALA A 330 11.63 23.51 21.20
CA ALA A 330 10.86 23.66 19.95
C ALA A 330 11.74 24.01 18.74
N MET A 331 13.03 23.63 18.78
CA MET A 331 13.98 23.87 17.71
C MET A 331 14.15 22.62 16.87
N VAL A 332 13.90 22.73 15.56
CA VAL A 332 14.10 21.65 14.62
C VAL A 332 15.48 21.77 14.01
N LEU A 333 16.33 20.76 14.22
CA LEU A 333 17.63 20.63 13.56
C LEU A 333 17.50 19.66 12.36
N PRO A 334 17.55 20.17 11.11
CA PRO A 334 17.63 19.30 9.93
C PRO A 334 18.99 18.58 9.94
N SER A 335 18.98 17.28 10.19
CA SER A 335 20.20 16.48 10.44
C SER A 335 20.66 15.66 9.23
N THR A 336 19.88 15.60 8.14
CA THR A 336 20.22 14.80 6.95
C THR A 336 21.58 15.18 6.39
N LEU A 337 21.84 16.48 6.21
CA LEU A 337 23.11 16.96 5.68
C LEU A 337 24.30 16.53 6.54
N LEU A 338 24.13 16.58 7.87
CA LEU A 338 25.17 16.16 8.82
C LEU A 338 25.42 14.65 8.78
N HIS A 339 24.36 13.83 8.63
CA HIS A 339 24.52 12.38 8.43
C HIS A 339 25.22 12.03 7.14
N LEU A 340 24.91 12.73 6.04
CA LEU A 340 25.62 12.54 4.76
C LEU A 340 27.10 12.86 4.88
N MET A 341 27.46 13.90 5.66
CA MET A 341 28.87 14.19 5.95
C MET A 341 29.55 13.07 6.76
N ILE A 342 28.86 12.52 7.77
CA ILE A 342 29.37 11.38 8.57
C ILE A 342 29.59 10.15 7.67
N VAL A 343 28.64 9.83 6.79
CA VAL A 343 28.76 8.73 5.82
C VAL A 343 29.89 8.97 4.83
N ALA A 344 30.06 10.21 4.35
CA ALA A 344 31.16 10.57 3.46
C ALA A 344 32.53 10.34 4.11
N VAL A 345 32.70 10.68 5.40
CA VAL A 345 33.93 10.36 6.15
C VAL A 345 34.18 8.85 6.16
N GLY A 346 33.16 8.05 6.46
CA GLY A 346 33.28 6.58 6.50
C GLY A 346 33.66 5.97 5.16
N LEU A 347 33.02 6.43 4.07
CA LEU A 347 33.33 5.98 2.71
C LEU A 347 34.76 6.34 2.29
N LEU A 348 35.20 7.57 2.60
CA LEU A 348 36.57 8.01 2.32
C LEU A 348 37.59 7.16 3.08
N CYS A 349 37.34 6.84 4.36
CA CYS A 349 38.21 5.95 5.14
C CYS A 349 38.28 4.53 4.55
N PHE A 350 37.15 3.99 4.08
CA PHE A 350 37.09 2.66 3.47
C PHE A 350 37.87 2.58 2.14
N LEU A 351 37.75 3.60 1.29
CA LEU A 351 38.46 3.66 0.01
C LEU A 351 39.99 3.72 0.18
N VAL A 352 40.49 4.25 1.28
CA VAL A 352 41.92 4.27 1.60
C VAL A 352 42.46 2.87 1.92
N GLU A 353 41.65 2.01 2.53
CA GLU A 353 42.09 0.67 2.97
C GLU A 353 42.17 -0.36 1.82
N LEU A 354 41.42 -0.16 0.73
CA LEU A 354 41.24 -1.14 -0.36
C LEU A 354 42.40 -1.22 -1.39
N ASP A 355 43.66 -1.24 -0.97
CA ASP A 355 44.83 -1.17 -1.87
C ASP A 355 44.80 -2.19 -3.04
N LEU A 356 44.48 -1.70 -4.25
CA LEU A 356 44.25 -2.44 -5.51
C LEU A 356 45.48 -3.23 -5.98
N SER A 357 46.64 -2.90 -5.42
CA SER A 357 47.96 -3.45 -5.74
C SER A 357 48.12 -4.92 -5.32
N TYR A 358 47.39 -5.38 -4.29
CA TYR A 358 47.49 -6.73 -3.75
C TYR A 358 46.86 -7.81 -4.67
N TRP A 359 45.77 -7.48 -5.36
CA TRP A 359 44.98 -8.46 -6.12
C TRP A 359 45.56 -8.81 -7.50
N VAL A 360 46.31 -7.89 -8.12
CA VAL A 360 46.91 -8.10 -9.45
C VAL A 360 48.07 -9.11 -9.41
N ALA A 361 48.78 -9.22 -8.28
CA ALA A 361 49.93 -10.12 -8.13
C ALA A 361 49.55 -11.61 -7.99
N LYS A 362 48.31 -11.92 -7.59
CA LYS A 362 47.87 -13.29 -7.27
C LYS A 362 47.46 -14.11 -8.51
N LEU A 363 47.22 -13.47 -9.64
CA LEU A 363 46.64 -14.11 -10.84
C LEU A 363 47.66 -14.63 -11.86
N ALA A 364 48.96 -14.44 -11.67
CA ALA A 364 49.98 -14.74 -12.70
C ALA A 364 50.73 -16.08 -12.54
N GLY A 365 50.38 -16.96 -11.59
CA GLY A 365 51.29 -18.01 -11.10
C GLY A 365 51.07 -19.47 -11.49
N ILE A 366 50.08 -19.86 -12.32
CA ILE A 366 49.71 -21.28 -12.43
C ILE A 366 49.64 -21.78 -13.89
N ARG A 367 50.74 -22.36 -14.40
CA ARG A 367 50.70 -23.56 -15.25
C ARG A 367 52.07 -24.20 -15.52
N THR A 368 52.04 -25.53 -15.67
CA THR A 368 53.04 -26.48 -16.24
C THR A 368 54.10 -27.10 -15.31
N ARG A 369 53.82 -28.32 -14.78
CA ARG A 369 54.81 -29.43 -14.59
C ARG A 369 54.36 -30.83 -14.07
N ASN A 370 53.08 -31.21 -13.91
CA ASN A 370 52.73 -32.33 -12.99
C ASN A 370 51.91 -33.53 -13.53
N SER A 371 52.06 -34.01 -14.78
CA SER A 371 51.16 -35.09 -15.27
C SER A 371 51.32 -36.48 -14.61
N ASP A 372 52.53 -36.92 -14.26
CA ASP A 372 52.71 -38.27 -13.65
C ASP A 372 52.51 -38.27 -12.12
N ARG A 373 52.86 -37.16 -11.46
CA ARG A 373 52.49 -36.94 -10.07
C ARG A 373 50.97 -36.81 -9.91
N LEU A 374 50.28 -36.24 -10.90
CA LEU A 374 48.82 -36.12 -10.86
C LEU A 374 48.12 -37.48 -10.84
N LEU A 375 48.58 -38.52 -11.54
CA LEU A 375 47.89 -39.82 -11.51
C LEU A 375 48.07 -40.54 -10.15
N GLN A 376 49.28 -40.57 -9.60
CA GLN A 376 49.49 -41.11 -8.25
C GLN A 376 48.80 -40.27 -7.18
N GLN A 377 48.81 -38.94 -7.34
CA GLN A 377 48.12 -38.03 -6.44
C GLN A 377 46.59 -38.13 -6.58
N VAL A 378 46.04 -38.39 -7.76
CA VAL A 378 44.58 -38.60 -7.96
C VAL A 378 44.11 -39.91 -7.32
N ILE A 379 44.91 -41.00 -7.38
CA ILE A 379 44.57 -42.26 -6.69
C ILE A 379 44.77 -42.13 -5.17
N SER A 380 45.79 -41.40 -4.72
CA SER A 380 46.07 -41.18 -3.30
C SER A 380 45.12 -40.16 -2.64
N ASP A 381 44.71 -39.11 -3.36
CA ASP A 381 43.79 -38.05 -2.91
C ASP A 381 42.33 -38.39 -3.26
N SER A 382 42.06 -39.57 -3.83
CA SER A 382 40.70 -40.05 -4.07
C SER A 382 39.94 -40.16 -2.75
N ALA A 383 38.79 -39.47 -2.67
CA ALA A 383 37.90 -39.53 -1.51
C ALA A 383 37.30 -40.93 -1.29
N ASP A 384 37.22 -41.73 -2.35
CA ASP A 384 36.83 -43.14 -2.30
C ASP A 384 38.06 -44.03 -2.11
N ALA A 385 37.89 -45.17 -1.43
CA ALA A 385 38.93 -46.18 -1.33
C ALA A 385 39.04 -46.95 -2.65
N VAL A 386 40.22 -46.93 -3.26
CA VAL A 386 40.49 -47.63 -4.52
C VAL A 386 41.49 -48.74 -4.26
N ILE A 387 41.08 -49.98 -4.51
CA ILE A 387 41.86 -51.19 -4.25
C ILE A 387 41.97 -51.97 -5.56
N VAL A 388 43.20 -52.23 -5.98
CA VAL A 388 43.50 -53.00 -7.19
C VAL A 388 44.03 -54.36 -6.77
N VAL A 389 43.41 -55.42 -7.25
CA VAL A 389 43.82 -56.80 -7.00
C VAL A 389 44.17 -57.53 -8.29
N ASP A 390 45.11 -58.44 -8.20
CA ASP A 390 45.52 -59.33 -9.28
C ASP A 390 44.56 -60.54 -9.42
N PRO A 391 44.71 -61.38 -10.45
CA PRO A 391 43.86 -62.55 -10.67
C PRO A 391 43.96 -63.62 -9.57
N SER A 392 45.06 -63.62 -8.81
CA SER A 392 45.29 -64.53 -7.68
C SER A 392 44.64 -64.03 -6.38
N GLY A 393 44.08 -62.81 -6.39
CA GLY A 393 43.48 -62.16 -5.24
C GLY A 393 44.49 -61.43 -4.36
N GLN A 394 45.72 -61.18 -4.83
CA GLN A 394 46.69 -60.35 -4.13
C GLN A 394 46.46 -58.87 -4.43
N VAL A 395 46.62 -58.03 -3.41
CA VAL A 395 46.51 -56.58 -3.55
C VAL A 395 47.74 -56.04 -4.29
N ILE A 396 47.53 -55.44 -5.45
CA ILE A 396 48.57 -54.74 -6.21
C ILE A 396 48.77 -53.34 -5.64
N ASN A 397 47.67 -52.64 -5.37
CA ASN A 397 47.69 -51.27 -4.87
C ASN A 397 46.43 -50.95 -4.07
N ALA A 398 46.54 -50.06 -3.09
CA ALA A 398 45.40 -49.56 -2.31
C ALA A 398 45.63 -48.08 -2.00
N SER A 399 44.59 -47.25 -2.17
CA SER A 399 44.66 -45.83 -1.82
C SER A 399 44.81 -45.64 -0.30
N ALA A 400 45.41 -44.52 0.12
CA ALA A 400 45.56 -44.18 1.53
C ALA A 400 44.22 -44.07 2.28
N THR A 401 43.15 -43.71 1.56
CA THR A 401 41.76 -43.62 2.08
C THR A 401 41.16 -44.98 2.44
N THR A 402 41.72 -46.10 1.97
CA THR A 402 41.27 -47.47 2.30
C THR A 402 41.24 -47.74 3.79
N ARG A 403 42.29 -47.34 4.52
CA ARG A 403 42.37 -47.51 5.98
C ARG A 403 41.35 -46.64 6.73
N SER A 404 41.06 -45.44 6.21
CA SER A 404 40.08 -44.53 6.82
C SER A 404 38.65 -45.06 6.68
N ILE A 405 38.31 -45.66 5.53
CA ILE A 405 36.97 -46.16 5.23
C ILE A 405 36.70 -47.51 5.90
N LEU A 406 37.64 -48.45 5.85
CA LEU A 406 37.49 -49.80 6.41
C LEU A 406 37.88 -49.88 7.90
N GLY A 407 38.62 -48.91 8.42
CA GLY A 407 39.07 -48.84 9.81
C GLY A 407 40.36 -49.61 10.10
N ALA A 408 40.85 -49.52 11.34
CA ALA A 408 42.11 -50.13 11.75
C ALA A 408 42.09 -51.67 11.74
N ASP A 409 40.90 -52.27 11.78
CA ASP A 409 40.70 -53.73 11.84
C ASP A 409 41.01 -54.44 10.51
N TYR A 410 41.04 -53.71 9.39
CA TYR A 410 41.25 -54.26 8.05
C TYR A 410 42.42 -53.55 7.36
N VAL A 411 43.62 -54.17 7.44
CA VAL A 411 44.87 -53.59 6.93
C VAL A 411 45.16 -54.10 5.51
N VAL A 412 44.55 -53.45 4.53
CA VAL A 412 44.76 -53.77 3.11
C VAL A 412 46.06 -53.12 2.62
N VAL A 413 47.09 -53.94 2.41
CA VAL A 413 48.42 -53.50 1.95
C VAL A 413 48.87 -54.27 0.70
N PRO A 414 49.69 -53.68 -0.19
CA PRO A 414 50.21 -54.37 -1.35
C PRO A 414 50.93 -55.69 -0.98
N GLY A 415 50.68 -56.75 -1.77
CA GLY A 415 51.23 -58.09 -1.58
C GLY A 415 50.44 -58.99 -0.61
N ALA A 416 49.48 -58.45 0.16
CA ALA A 416 48.61 -59.26 1.00
C ALA A 416 47.50 -59.94 0.17
N ASN A 417 47.03 -61.11 0.62
CA ASN A 417 45.85 -61.74 0.04
C ASN A 417 44.60 -60.99 0.50
N PHE A 418 43.81 -60.47 -0.44
CA PHE A 418 42.65 -59.62 -0.14
C PHE A 418 41.61 -60.33 0.75
N ARG A 419 41.48 -61.66 0.66
CA ARG A 419 40.52 -62.42 1.48
C ARG A 419 40.83 -62.39 2.97
N ASP A 420 42.11 -62.28 3.31
CA ASP A 420 42.59 -62.37 4.70
C ASP A 420 42.59 -60.98 5.38
N VAL A 421 42.62 -59.91 4.59
CA VAL A 421 42.79 -58.53 5.08
C VAL A 421 41.58 -57.62 4.85
N ALA A 422 40.55 -58.09 4.13
CA ALA A 422 39.34 -57.32 3.85
C ALA A 422 38.12 -57.83 4.63
N PRO A 423 37.08 -57.00 4.83
CA PRO A 423 35.81 -57.45 5.39
C PRO A 423 35.23 -58.63 4.61
N PRO A 424 34.65 -59.65 5.28
CA PRO A 424 34.17 -60.87 4.62
C PRO A 424 33.16 -60.63 3.48
N GLY A 425 32.35 -59.56 3.59
CA GLY A 425 31.43 -59.16 2.52
C GLY A 425 32.14 -58.63 1.27
N LEU A 426 33.19 -57.82 1.44
CA LEU A 426 34.00 -57.28 0.35
C LEU A 426 34.86 -58.36 -0.32
N ALA A 427 35.46 -59.26 0.46
CA ALA A 427 36.24 -60.38 -0.06
C ALA A 427 35.39 -61.30 -0.97
N ARG A 428 34.15 -61.59 -0.56
CA ARG A 428 33.20 -62.37 -1.38
C ARG A 428 32.84 -61.69 -2.69
N LEU A 429 32.72 -60.36 -2.70
CA LEU A 429 32.40 -59.59 -3.90
C LEU A 429 33.53 -59.61 -4.93
N VAL A 430 34.76 -59.43 -4.47
CA VAL A 430 35.95 -59.53 -5.32
C VAL A 430 36.14 -60.95 -5.86
N ASP A 431 35.91 -61.98 -5.03
CA ASP A 431 35.96 -63.38 -5.48
C ASP A 431 34.90 -63.71 -6.54
N LYS A 432 33.68 -63.19 -6.36
CA LYS A 432 32.59 -63.33 -7.32
C LYS A 432 32.99 -62.67 -8.65
N ALA A 433 33.54 -61.45 -8.61
CA ALA A 433 33.97 -60.71 -9.79
C ALA A 433 35.10 -61.40 -10.56
N LEU A 434 36.15 -61.87 -9.86
CA LEU A 434 37.29 -62.56 -10.47
C LEU A 434 36.89 -63.91 -11.08
N ARG A 435 35.88 -64.61 -10.53
CA ARG A 435 35.34 -65.86 -11.09
C ARG A 435 34.45 -65.64 -12.31
N MET A 436 33.71 -64.54 -12.36
CA MET A 436 32.80 -64.21 -13.47
C MET A 436 33.56 -63.83 -14.75
N ASN A 437 34.76 -63.25 -14.65
CA ASN A 437 35.58 -62.84 -15.79
C ASN A 437 36.20 -64.00 -16.61
N ARG A 438 35.95 -65.26 -16.23
CA ARG A 438 36.29 -66.46 -17.03
C ARG A 438 35.21 -66.83 -18.07
N ALA A 439 34.06 -66.15 -18.05
CA ALA A 439 33.01 -66.26 -19.06
C ALA A 439 32.82 -64.89 -19.71
N ASP A 440 32.63 -64.89 -21.02
CA ASP A 440 32.74 -63.77 -21.98
C ASP A 440 31.68 -62.63 -21.84
N ASP A 441 31.27 -62.26 -20.62
CA ASP A 441 30.28 -61.18 -20.39
C ASP A 441 30.95 -59.97 -19.73
N ARG A 442 31.41 -59.04 -20.57
CA ARG A 442 31.99 -57.75 -20.17
C ARG A 442 30.91 -56.85 -19.55
N ARG A 443 30.69 -56.94 -18.24
CA ARG A 443 29.84 -55.98 -17.51
C ARG A 443 30.49 -55.56 -16.20
N SER A 444 30.58 -54.24 -16.00
CA SER A 444 30.71 -53.65 -14.66
C SER A 444 29.65 -54.29 -13.76
N LEU A 445 30.04 -54.86 -12.63
CA LEU A 445 29.06 -55.34 -11.66
C LEU A 445 28.25 -54.14 -11.17
N GLU A 446 26.93 -54.32 -11.01
CA GLU A 446 26.10 -53.29 -10.39
C GLU A 446 26.62 -53.01 -8.98
N PRO A 447 26.58 -51.74 -8.52
CA PRO A 447 27.03 -51.39 -7.19
C PRO A 447 26.23 -52.17 -6.14
N GLU A 448 26.93 -52.90 -5.26
CA GLU A 448 26.32 -53.59 -4.12
C GLU A 448 26.55 -52.75 -2.84
N GLU A 449 25.51 -52.56 -2.03
CA GLU A 449 25.61 -51.90 -0.73
C GLU A 449 25.91 -52.92 0.38
N LEU A 450 26.94 -52.64 1.18
CA LEU A 450 27.35 -53.47 2.32
C LEU A 450 27.32 -52.63 3.61
N SER A 451 26.73 -53.17 4.65
CA SER A 451 26.81 -52.58 5.99
C SER A 451 27.89 -53.28 6.80
N ILE A 452 28.85 -52.50 7.32
CA ILE A 452 29.92 -53.01 8.20
C ILE A 452 29.97 -52.22 9.50
N PHE A 453 30.43 -52.87 10.56
CA PHE A 453 30.78 -52.19 11.81
C PHE A 453 32.26 -51.90 11.83
N VAL A 454 32.62 -50.63 12.04
CA VAL A 454 33.99 -50.16 12.13
C VAL A 454 34.10 -49.34 13.41
N GLU A 455 34.98 -49.74 14.32
CA GLU A 455 35.26 -49.01 15.58
C GLU A 455 34.00 -48.69 16.42
N GLY A 456 32.96 -49.53 16.33
CA GLY A 456 31.70 -49.38 17.08
C GLY A 456 30.60 -48.58 16.35
N GLU A 457 30.88 -48.03 15.17
CA GLU A 457 29.90 -47.32 14.34
C GLU A 457 29.47 -48.16 13.13
N LEU A 458 28.17 -48.11 12.79
CA LEU A 458 27.62 -48.73 11.59
C LEU A 458 27.92 -47.85 10.37
N ARG A 459 28.68 -48.37 9.40
CA ARG A 459 28.96 -47.70 8.13
C ARG A 459 28.26 -48.40 6.97
N ILE A 460 27.70 -47.60 6.07
CA ILE A 460 27.07 -48.05 4.82
C ILE A 460 28.04 -47.79 3.68
N LEU A 461 28.52 -48.84 3.03
CA LEU A 461 29.49 -48.78 1.94
C LEU A 461 28.83 -49.12 0.61
N GLU A 462 29.02 -48.29 -0.41
CA GLU A 462 28.70 -48.61 -1.80
C GLU A 462 29.97 -49.15 -2.47
N CYS A 463 29.89 -50.36 -3.03
CA CYS A 463 31.04 -51.06 -3.59
C CYS A 463 30.84 -51.28 -5.09
N ARG A 464 31.77 -50.81 -5.91
CA ARG A 464 31.77 -51.04 -7.36
C ARG A 464 33.06 -51.74 -7.77
N ILE A 465 32.93 -52.81 -8.56
CA ILE A 465 34.07 -53.58 -9.06
C ILE A 465 34.09 -53.50 -10.58
N THR A 466 35.22 -53.05 -11.11
CA THR A 466 35.52 -53.04 -12.54
C THR A 466 36.70 -53.94 -12.79
N VAL A 467 36.55 -54.89 -13.72
CA VAL A 467 37.66 -55.76 -14.14
C VAL A 467 38.20 -55.27 -15.48
N SER A 468 39.51 -55.11 -15.60
CA SER A 468 40.19 -54.65 -16.81
C SER A 468 41.29 -55.63 -17.22
N LEU A 469 41.43 -55.85 -18.52
CA LEU A 469 42.49 -56.67 -19.09
C LEU A 469 43.72 -55.78 -19.32
N LEU A 470 44.89 -56.25 -18.91
CA LEU A 470 46.16 -55.64 -19.31
C LEU A 470 46.52 -56.12 -20.72
N GLU A 471 46.81 -55.18 -21.62
CA GLU A 471 47.43 -55.50 -22.90
C GLU A 471 48.89 -55.90 -22.63
N VAL A 472 49.21 -57.17 -22.91
CA VAL A 472 50.58 -57.70 -22.83
C VAL A 472 51.15 -57.76 -24.26
N ASP A 473 52.40 -57.33 -24.43
CA ASP A 473 53.10 -57.43 -25.71
C ASP A 473 53.14 -58.88 -26.21
N ALA A 474 52.87 -59.05 -27.51
CA ALA A 474 52.52 -60.32 -28.16
C ALA A 474 53.68 -61.33 -28.36
N SER A 475 54.52 -61.54 -27.34
CA SER A 475 55.62 -62.52 -27.38
C SER A 475 55.49 -63.72 -26.43
N ASP A 476 54.48 -63.75 -25.55
CA ASP A 476 54.23 -64.88 -24.63
C ASP A 476 52.74 -65.28 -24.60
N GLU A 477 52.32 -66.19 -25.49
CA GLU A 477 50.94 -66.69 -25.57
C GLU A 477 50.46 -67.39 -24.28
N GLU A 478 51.37 -67.89 -23.43
CA GLU A 478 51.02 -68.59 -22.18
C GLU A 478 50.69 -67.64 -21.01
N GLN A 479 51.02 -66.34 -21.11
CA GLN A 479 50.69 -65.31 -20.11
C GLN A 479 49.47 -64.45 -20.48
N ALA A 480 48.99 -64.54 -21.71
CA ALA A 480 47.82 -63.77 -22.19
C ALA A 480 46.50 -64.21 -21.52
N GLU A 481 46.38 -65.46 -21.07
CA GLU A 481 45.15 -65.98 -20.45
C GLU A 481 44.91 -65.51 -19.00
N ASN A 482 45.86 -64.84 -18.35
CA ASN A 482 45.75 -64.44 -16.94
C ASN A 482 46.00 -62.95 -16.65
N ALA A 483 46.03 -62.06 -17.63
CA ALA A 483 46.30 -60.64 -17.41
C ALA A 483 45.04 -59.81 -17.10
N CYS A 484 44.30 -60.14 -16.03
CA CYS A 484 43.17 -59.32 -15.57
C CYS A 484 43.44 -58.69 -14.20
N ILE A 485 43.08 -57.42 -14.04
CA ILE A 485 43.11 -56.72 -12.75
C ILE A 485 41.69 -56.32 -12.37
N ALA A 486 41.32 -56.53 -11.12
CA ALA A 486 40.05 -56.03 -10.59
C ALA A 486 40.33 -54.76 -9.77
N CYS A 487 39.69 -53.67 -10.18
CA CYS A 487 39.67 -52.41 -9.46
C CYS A 487 38.36 -52.31 -8.67
N LEU A 488 38.47 -52.39 -7.35
CA LEU A 488 37.38 -52.18 -6.40
C LEU A 488 37.41 -50.72 -5.94
N THR A 489 36.31 -50.01 -6.14
CA THR A 489 36.07 -48.69 -5.55
C THR A 489 35.04 -48.82 -4.44
N VAL A 490 35.38 -48.37 -3.24
CA VAL A 490 34.52 -48.41 -2.05
C VAL A 490 34.28 -46.98 -1.57
N ARG A 491 33.02 -46.57 -1.53
CA ARG A 491 32.60 -45.24 -1.07
C ARG A 491 31.81 -45.34 0.23
N ASP A 492 32.16 -44.52 1.21
CA ASP A 492 31.37 -44.38 2.44
C ASP A 492 30.14 -43.50 2.19
N MET A 493 28.97 -44.12 2.23
CA MET A 493 27.68 -43.51 1.96
C MET A 493 26.95 -43.10 3.24
N THR A 494 27.54 -43.32 4.42
CA THR A 494 26.89 -43.10 5.73
C THR A 494 26.43 -41.66 5.89
N LYS A 495 27.31 -40.69 5.62
CA LYS A 495 26.97 -39.26 5.66
C LYS A 495 25.92 -38.89 4.63
N LYS A 496 26.00 -39.42 3.40
CA LYS A 496 25.01 -39.13 2.35
C LYS A 496 23.63 -39.68 2.72
N ARG A 497 23.53 -40.88 3.30
CA ARG A 497 22.26 -41.44 3.82
C ARG A 497 21.70 -40.62 5.00
N GLN A 498 22.56 -40.14 5.89
CA GLN A 498 22.17 -39.21 6.97
C GLN A 498 21.68 -37.88 6.41
N TYR A 499 22.36 -37.34 5.40
CA TYR A 499 21.94 -36.14 4.67
C TYR A 499 20.65 -36.37 3.89
N GLU A 500 20.42 -37.54 3.29
CA GLU A 500 19.16 -37.87 2.61
C GLU A 500 17.97 -37.88 3.59
N LYS A 501 18.13 -38.50 4.77
CA LYS A 501 17.11 -38.42 5.84
C LYS A 501 16.93 -37.00 6.36
N GLN A 502 18.02 -36.24 6.47
CA GLN A 502 17.96 -34.83 6.87
C GLN A 502 17.27 -33.99 5.79
N LEU A 503 17.51 -34.24 4.50
CA LEU A 503 16.84 -33.59 3.38
C LEU A 503 15.34 -33.93 3.34
N GLU A 504 14.98 -35.18 3.64
CA GLU A 504 13.58 -35.59 3.78
C GLU A 504 12.91 -34.83 4.93
N TYR A 505 13.56 -34.72 6.09
CA TYR A 505 13.08 -33.90 7.21
C TYR A 505 12.96 -32.41 6.85
N LEU A 506 13.99 -31.84 6.22
CA LEU A 506 14.05 -30.44 5.79
C LEU A 506 13.06 -30.14 4.64
N SER A 507 12.51 -31.16 3.98
CA SER A 507 11.44 -31.00 3.00
C SER A 507 10.06 -30.92 3.63
N GLU A 508 9.90 -31.43 4.85
CA GLU A 508 8.62 -31.47 5.56
C GLU A 508 8.48 -30.41 6.65
N TYR A 509 9.56 -29.99 7.31
CA TYR A 509 9.52 -29.16 8.51
C TYR A 509 10.27 -27.82 8.39
N ASP A 510 9.67 -26.77 8.93
CA ASP A 510 10.27 -25.45 9.14
C ASP A 510 11.41 -25.52 10.17
N GLU A 511 12.62 -25.19 9.74
CA GLU A 511 13.84 -25.29 10.56
C GLU A 511 13.78 -24.43 11.83
N LEU A 512 13.06 -23.30 11.79
CA LEU A 512 13.00 -22.38 12.91
C LEU A 512 12.05 -22.86 14.00
N THR A 513 10.86 -23.34 13.61
CA THR A 513 9.72 -23.58 14.50
C THR A 513 9.38 -25.05 14.70
N ASP A 514 10.01 -25.95 13.93
CA ASP A 514 9.76 -27.38 13.95
C ASP A 514 8.30 -27.73 13.63
N THR A 515 7.65 -26.93 12.78
CA THR A 515 6.27 -27.13 12.30
C THR A 515 6.29 -27.56 10.84
N LEU A 516 5.19 -28.12 10.32
CA LEU A 516 5.15 -28.56 8.92
C LEU A 516 5.22 -27.37 7.96
N TYR A 517 5.80 -27.58 6.77
CA TYR A 517 5.55 -26.70 5.63
C TYR A 517 4.17 -26.94 5.03
N ARG A 518 3.64 -25.96 4.30
CA ARG A 518 2.33 -26.02 3.64
C ARG A 518 2.09 -27.32 2.88
N GLY A 519 3.05 -27.72 2.04
CA GLY A 519 2.93 -28.94 1.23
C GLY A 519 2.89 -30.22 2.07
N ALA A 520 3.61 -30.25 3.20
CA ALA A 520 3.63 -31.39 4.11
C ALA A 520 2.32 -31.48 4.93
N LEU A 521 1.76 -30.34 5.36
CA LEU A 521 0.45 -30.29 6.02
C LEU A 521 -0.64 -30.92 5.14
N ILE A 522 -0.73 -30.47 3.88
CA ILE A 522 -1.73 -30.96 2.91
C ILE A 522 -1.56 -32.46 2.70
N ARG A 523 -0.33 -32.91 2.47
CA ARG A 523 -0.02 -34.33 2.29
C ARG A 523 -0.45 -35.17 3.49
N ARG A 524 -0.21 -34.71 4.72
CA ARG A 524 -0.65 -35.44 5.93
C ARG A 524 -2.16 -35.51 6.07
N MET A 525 -2.86 -34.41 5.75
CA MET A 525 -4.33 -34.41 5.73
C MET A 525 -4.90 -35.36 4.66
N GLU A 526 -4.24 -35.47 3.50
CA GLU A 526 -4.63 -36.38 2.41
C GLU A 526 -4.35 -37.86 2.74
N LEU A 527 -3.29 -38.14 3.51
CA LEU A 527 -2.92 -39.49 3.96
C LEU A 527 -3.83 -40.02 5.08
N GLU A 528 -4.72 -39.19 5.64
CA GLU A 528 -5.72 -39.56 6.64
C GLU A 528 -7.16 -39.43 6.08
N PRO A 529 -7.53 -40.24 5.05
CA PRO A 529 -8.84 -40.16 4.42
C PRO A 529 -9.97 -40.56 5.39
N GLY A 530 -11.08 -39.81 5.37
CA GLY A 530 -12.27 -40.06 6.19
C GLY A 530 -12.40 -39.16 7.43
N ARG A 531 -11.43 -38.28 7.70
CA ARG A 531 -11.54 -37.23 8.72
C ARG A 531 -12.20 -35.97 8.18
N ALA A 532 -13.00 -35.32 9.02
CA ALA A 532 -13.51 -33.97 8.78
C ALA A 532 -12.50 -32.97 9.33
N TRP A 533 -11.78 -32.29 8.44
CA TRP A 533 -10.76 -31.33 8.83
C TRP A 533 -11.36 -29.94 8.98
N THR A 534 -11.11 -29.30 10.13
CA THR A 534 -11.24 -27.85 10.26
C THR A 534 -9.85 -27.24 10.21
N VAL A 535 -9.67 -26.22 9.36
CA VAL A 535 -8.39 -25.55 9.17
C VAL A 535 -8.49 -24.11 9.66
N CYS A 536 -7.55 -23.71 10.52
CA CYS A 536 -7.44 -22.35 11.01
C CYS A 536 -6.10 -21.75 10.61
N ALA A 537 -6.12 -20.71 9.78
CA ALA A 537 -4.96 -19.90 9.46
C ALA A 537 -4.84 -18.75 10.48
N ILE A 538 -3.65 -18.51 11.00
CA ILE A 538 -3.42 -17.64 12.17
C ILE A 538 -2.30 -16.66 11.83
N ASN A 539 -2.58 -15.35 11.84
CA ASN A 539 -1.57 -14.31 11.69
C ASN A 539 -1.20 -13.70 13.04
N ILE A 540 0.09 -13.56 13.32
CA ILE A 540 0.60 -12.86 14.50
C ILE A 540 0.45 -11.34 14.29
N HIS A 541 -0.40 -10.70 15.09
CA HIS A 541 -0.68 -9.28 14.95
C HIS A 541 0.58 -8.44 15.17
N ARG A 542 0.90 -7.58 14.20
CA ARG A 542 2.05 -6.65 14.22
C ARG A 542 3.41 -7.34 14.43
N PHE A 543 3.60 -8.59 13.97
CA PHE A 543 4.89 -9.27 14.05
C PHE A 543 6.06 -8.46 13.44
N ALA A 544 5.80 -7.74 12.34
CA ALA A 544 6.78 -6.84 11.73
C ALA A 544 7.26 -5.73 12.70
N VAL A 545 6.37 -5.23 13.56
CA VAL A 545 6.70 -4.23 14.60
C VAL A 545 7.56 -4.86 15.69
N VAL A 546 7.29 -6.12 16.07
CA VAL A 546 8.14 -6.85 17.02
C VAL A 546 9.56 -7.00 16.48
N ASN A 547 9.71 -7.43 15.23
CA ASN A 547 11.03 -7.53 14.58
C ASN A 547 11.74 -6.17 14.48
N ALA A 548 11.01 -5.10 14.19
CA ALA A 548 11.56 -3.76 14.09
C ALA A 548 11.97 -3.18 15.45
N THR A 549 11.26 -3.51 16.52
CA THR A 549 11.43 -2.91 17.86
C THR A 549 12.37 -3.72 18.76
N LEU A 550 12.28 -5.05 18.73
CA LEU A 550 12.99 -5.97 19.62
C LEU A 550 14.08 -6.78 18.91
N GLY A 551 14.21 -6.62 17.59
CA GLY A 551 15.19 -7.32 16.76
C GLY A 551 14.71 -8.71 16.31
N ARG A 552 15.37 -9.22 15.26
CA ARG A 552 15.00 -10.49 14.62
C ARG A 552 15.17 -11.70 15.53
N ASP A 553 16.18 -11.71 16.40
CA ASP A 553 16.42 -12.83 17.31
C ASP A 553 15.25 -13.03 18.30
N VAL A 554 14.64 -11.93 18.78
CA VAL A 554 13.45 -11.98 19.63
C VAL A 554 12.21 -12.39 18.83
N GLY A 555 12.09 -11.95 17.58
CA GLY A 555 11.05 -12.42 16.67
C GLY A 555 11.13 -13.92 16.39
N ASP A 556 12.33 -14.46 16.19
CA ASP A 556 12.58 -15.89 15.99
C ASP A 556 12.25 -16.71 17.24
N ALA A 557 12.61 -16.21 18.42
CA ALA A 557 12.22 -16.80 19.71
C ALA A 557 10.70 -16.77 19.92
N LEU A 558 10.04 -15.68 19.49
CA LEU A 558 8.58 -15.56 19.52
C LEU A 558 7.92 -16.58 18.60
N LEU A 559 8.41 -16.77 17.37
CA LEU A 559 7.89 -17.76 16.43
C LEU A 559 8.00 -19.20 16.98
N ARG A 560 9.14 -19.55 17.61
CA ARG A 560 9.30 -20.83 18.32
C ARG A 560 8.28 -21.00 19.44
N SER A 561 8.06 -19.95 20.23
CA SER A 561 7.13 -19.98 21.35
C SER A 561 5.67 -20.07 20.90
N VAL A 562 5.32 -19.40 19.79
CA VAL A 562 4.01 -19.52 19.15
C VAL A 562 3.78 -20.94 18.65
N ALA A 563 4.76 -21.54 17.95
CA ALA A 563 4.66 -22.92 17.49
C ALA A 563 4.47 -23.91 18.64
N ALA A 564 5.27 -23.79 19.71
CA ALA A 564 5.14 -24.63 20.89
C ALA A 564 3.77 -24.46 21.56
N ARG A 565 3.27 -23.22 21.67
CA ARG A 565 1.97 -22.93 22.26
C ARG A 565 0.83 -23.49 21.43
N LEU A 566 0.87 -23.35 20.10
CA LEU A 566 -0.14 -23.92 19.20
C LEU A 566 -0.17 -25.46 19.26
N LYS A 567 0.99 -26.12 19.33
CA LYS A 567 1.09 -27.58 19.51
C LYS A 567 0.43 -28.07 20.82
N GLY A 568 0.35 -27.21 21.85
CA GLY A 568 -0.23 -27.54 23.15
C GLY A 568 -1.51 -26.79 23.49
N ALA A 569 -2.09 -26.03 22.54
CA ALA A 569 -3.24 -25.15 22.81
C ALA A 569 -4.53 -25.96 22.98
N ASP A 570 -4.70 -27.02 22.18
CA ASP A 570 -5.89 -27.87 22.20
C ASP A 570 -5.52 -29.30 21.74
N PRO A 571 -5.97 -30.37 22.45
CA PRO A 571 -5.74 -31.75 22.04
C PRO A 571 -6.30 -32.13 20.66
N ALA A 572 -7.29 -31.39 20.14
CA ALA A 572 -7.89 -31.62 18.83
C ALA A 572 -6.97 -31.16 17.68
N ILE A 573 -5.95 -30.34 17.97
CA ILE A 573 -4.95 -29.92 16.97
C ILE A 573 -4.05 -31.11 16.64
N ARG A 574 -4.19 -31.63 15.42
CA ARG A 574 -3.45 -32.80 14.94
C ARG A 574 -2.15 -32.41 14.24
N HIS A 575 -2.20 -31.31 13.49
CA HIS A 575 -1.07 -30.81 12.72
C HIS A 575 -0.94 -29.30 12.86
N VAL A 576 0.30 -28.83 13.00
CA VAL A 576 0.65 -27.42 13.02
C VAL A 576 1.64 -27.17 11.89
N SER A 577 1.41 -26.12 11.12
CA SER A 577 2.22 -25.71 9.99
C SER A 577 2.53 -24.23 10.06
N ARG A 578 3.69 -23.83 9.57
CA ARG A 578 4.01 -22.44 9.28
C ARG A 578 3.88 -22.22 7.79
N LEU A 579 2.93 -21.37 7.40
CA LEU A 579 2.64 -21.07 6.00
C LEU A 579 3.55 -19.96 5.45
N GLY A 580 3.99 -19.05 6.31
CA GLY A 580 4.78 -17.88 5.92
C GLY A 580 5.51 -17.22 7.10
N SER A 581 5.95 -15.97 6.93
CA SER A 581 6.76 -15.23 7.90
C SER A 581 6.16 -15.24 9.32
N ASP A 582 4.89 -14.91 9.42
CA ASP A 582 4.13 -14.65 10.64
C ASP A 582 2.75 -15.32 10.62
N VAL A 583 2.57 -16.26 9.68
CA VAL A 583 1.32 -17.00 9.47
C VAL A 583 1.52 -18.47 9.78
N PHE A 584 0.76 -18.96 10.75
CA PHE A 584 0.63 -20.36 11.10
C PHE A 584 -0.69 -20.93 10.60
N CYS A 585 -0.78 -22.25 10.56
CA CYS A 585 -1.97 -22.97 10.21
C CYS A 585 -2.09 -24.21 11.10
N VAL A 586 -3.28 -24.47 11.62
CA VAL A 586 -3.58 -25.68 12.39
C VAL A 586 -4.68 -26.46 11.69
N ALA A 587 -4.48 -27.78 11.60
CA ALA A 587 -5.50 -28.71 11.16
C ALA A 587 -6.03 -29.49 12.36
N VAL A 588 -7.35 -29.44 12.52
CA VAL A 588 -8.08 -29.91 13.69
C VAL A 588 -8.98 -31.05 13.27
N ASP A 589 -8.94 -32.13 14.04
CA ASP A 589 -9.80 -33.29 13.89
C ASP A 589 -11.15 -33.02 14.56
N LEU A 590 -11.92 -32.09 13.99
CA LEU A 590 -13.23 -31.68 14.50
C LEU A 590 -14.25 -31.81 13.36
N ALA A 591 -15.16 -32.78 13.51
CA ALA A 591 -16.37 -32.84 12.71
C ALA A 591 -17.28 -31.67 13.14
N VAL A 592 -17.31 -30.60 12.35
CA VAL A 592 -18.14 -29.43 12.64
C VAL A 592 -19.61 -29.82 12.43
N ALA A 593 -20.34 -30.01 13.54
CA ALA A 593 -21.78 -30.22 13.50
C ALA A 593 -22.56 -28.89 13.56
N SER A 594 -21.94 -27.80 14.04
CA SER A 594 -22.57 -26.47 14.16
C SER A 594 -21.58 -25.30 14.08
N VAL A 595 -22.07 -24.11 13.67
CA VAL A 595 -21.28 -22.86 13.65
C VAL A 595 -20.75 -22.47 15.03
N SER A 596 -21.50 -22.81 16.09
CA SER A 596 -21.14 -22.51 17.49
C SER A 596 -19.86 -23.21 17.95
N ASP A 597 -19.55 -24.39 17.40
CA ASP A 597 -18.34 -25.15 17.75
C ASP A 597 -17.08 -24.52 17.13
N VAL A 598 -17.23 -23.88 15.97
CA VAL A 598 -16.16 -23.15 15.26
C VAL A 598 -15.84 -21.84 15.95
N ASP A 599 -16.87 -21.12 16.41
CA ASP A 599 -16.69 -19.87 17.15
C ASP A 599 -15.92 -20.10 18.46
N GLY A 600 -16.33 -21.10 19.26
CA GLY A 600 -15.64 -21.42 20.51
C GLY A 600 -14.19 -21.85 20.32
N PHE A 601 -13.88 -22.59 19.25
CA PHE A 601 -12.51 -22.99 18.94
C PHE A 601 -11.65 -21.80 18.48
N ALA A 602 -12.20 -20.91 17.65
CA ALA A 602 -11.51 -19.70 17.20
C ALA A 602 -11.21 -18.75 18.36
N GLU A 603 -12.16 -18.57 19.28
CA GLU A 603 -11.98 -17.77 20.50
C GLU A 603 -10.92 -18.38 21.42
N ASN A 604 -10.92 -19.71 21.61
CA ASN A 604 -9.90 -20.40 22.40
C ASN A 604 -8.49 -20.23 21.80
N LEU A 605 -8.36 -20.33 20.47
CA LEU A 605 -7.10 -20.06 19.79
C LEU A 605 -6.63 -18.61 20.02
N ILE A 606 -7.51 -17.61 19.89
CA ILE A 606 -7.17 -16.21 20.16
C ILE A 606 -6.79 -16.00 21.63
N ALA A 607 -7.53 -16.61 22.56
CA ALA A 607 -7.25 -16.54 23.99
C ALA A 607 -5.88 -17.14 24.35
N ALA A 608 -5.40 -18.15 23.60
CA ALA A 608 -4.05 -18.68 23.78
C ALA A 608 -2.95 -17.62 23.51
N PHE A 609 -3.21 -16.63 22.65
CA PHE A 609 -2.30 -15.50 22.40
C PHE A 609 -2.43 -14.39 23.45
N ALA A 610 -3.54 -14.33 24.22
CA ALA A 610 -3.74 -13.31 25.26
C ALA A 610 -2.76 -13.46 26.44
N LYS A 611 -2.21 -14.65 26.67
CA LYS A 611 -1.13 -14.85 27.65
C LYS A 611 0.18 -14.30 27.09
N PRO A 612 0.94 -13.48 27.84
CA PRO A 612 2.26 -13.02 27.39
C PRO A 612 3.18 -14.18 27.01
N PHE A 613 4.09 -13.94 26.07
CA PHE A 613 5.14 -14.89 25.71
C PHE A 613 6.41 -14.53 26.46
N ASP A 614 6.90 -15.45 27.30
CA ASP A 614 8.13 -15.28 28.05
C ASP A 614 9.33 -15.39 27.10
N MET A 615 10.05 -14.29 26.93
CA MET A 615 11.34 -14.23 26.25
C MET A 615 12.44 -14.10 27.30
N GLN A 616 13.67 -14.50 26.95
CA GLN A 616 14.81 -14.57 27.89
C GLN A 616 15.01 -13.32 28.78
N GLN A 617 14.64 -12.12 28.30
CA GLN A 617 14.78 -10.86 29.05
C GLN A 617 13.53 -9.95 29.05
N SER A 618 12.39 -10.40 28.51
CA SER A 618 11.16 -9.59 28.42
C SER A 618 9.90 -10.45 28.22
N SER A 619 8.71 -9.94 28.56
CA SER A 619 7.44 -10.57 28.21
C SER A 619 6.81 -9.84 27.02
N VAL A 620 6.47 -10.55 25.96
CA VAL A 620 5.85 -9.97 24.75
C VAL A 620 4.36 -10.30 24.74
N SER A 621 3.51 -9.27 24.78
CA SER A 621 2.06 -9.42 24.61
C SER A 621 1.68 -9.13 23.16
N ILE A 622 1.19 -10.14 22.45
CA ILE A 622 0.78 -10.06 21.03
C ILE A 622 -0.60 -10.68 20.85
N GLY A 623 -1.43 -10.07 20.01
CA GLY A 623 -2.68 -10.67 19.57
C GLY A 623 -2.47 -11.56 18.34
N ALA A 624 -3.50 -12.32 17.98
CA ALA A 624 -3.56 -13.04 16.72
C ALA A 624 -4.86 -12.70 15.97
N ARG A 625 -4.82 -12.83 14.65
CA ARG A 625 -6.02 -12.89 13.80
C ARG A 625 -6.19 -14.30 13.26
N VAL A 626 -7.43 -14.79 13.18
CA VAL A 626 -7.72 -16.18 12.79
C VAL A 626 -8.71 -16.23 11.62
N GLY A 627 -8.37 -16.96 10.57
CA GLY A 627 -9.27 -17.34 9.49
C GLY A 627 -9.65 -18.81 9.61
N VAL A 628 -10.94 -19.14 9.58
CA VAL A 628 -11.40 -20.53 9.81
C VAL A 628 -12.17 -21.06 8.61
N CYS A 629 -11.86 -22.29 8.20
CA CYS A 629 -12.63 -23.04 7.21
C CYS A 629 -12.92 -24.45 7.75
N GLY A 630 -14.19 -24.79 7.90
CA GLY A 630 -14.64 -26.14 8.23
C GLY A 630 -14.85 -26.96 6.97
N GLY A 631 -14.28 -28.16 6.92
CA GLY A 631 -14.53 -29.13 5.86
C GLY A 631 -15.46 -30.24 6.32
N ASN A 632 -16.42 -30.62 5.46
CA ASN A 632 -17.18 -31.85 5.64
C ASN A 632 -16.35 -33.05 5.16
N ALA A 633 -16.48 -34.19 5.84
CA ALA A 633 -15.75 -35.42 5.47
C ALA A 633 -16.04 -35.80 4.01
N GLY A 634 -15.00 -35.81 3.16
CA GLY A 634 -15.06 -36.27 1.77
C GLY A 634 -15.50 -35.25 0.71
N GLU A 635 -15.88 -34.03 1.08
CA GLU A 635 -16.40 -33.02 0.13
C GLU A 635 -15.37 -31.98 -0.31
N SER A 636 -14.30 -31.75 0.47
CA SER A 636 -13.30 -30.71 0.22
C SER A 636 -11.88 -31.26 0.17
N ALA A 637 -11.12 -30.89 -0.88
CA ALA A 637 -9.69 -31.20 -0.96
C ALA A 637 -8.91 -30.46 0.13
N ALA A 638 -7.94 -31.12 0.77
CA ALA A 638 -7.15 -30.55 1.86
C ALA A 638 -6.47 -29.22 1.48
N ALA A 639 -5.96 -29.13 0.24
CA ALA A 639 -5.40 -27.90 -0.30
C ALA A 639 -6.40 -26.74 -0.36
N GLY A 640 -7.67 -27.02 -0.69
CA GLY A 640 -8.75 -26.04 -0.75
C GLY A 640 -9.18 -25.53 0.64
N LEU A 641 -9.14 -26.39 1.66
CA LEU A 641 -9.42 -25.97 3.05
C LEU A 641 -8.35 -25.01 3.58
N VAL A 642 -7.07 -25.27 3.27
CA VAL A 642 -5.97 -24.36 3.63
C VAL A 642 -6.13 -23.01 2.93
N GLU A 643 -6.40 -23.01 1.63
CA GLU A 643 -6.60 -21.77 0.86
C GLU A 643 -7.83 -20.96 1.35
N ALA A 644 -8.93 -21.64 1.64
CA ALA A 644 -10.14 -21.02 2.17
C ALA A 644 -9.90 -20.38 3.56
N ALA A 645 -9.14 -21.03 4.44
CA ALA A 645 -8.77 -20.48 5.74
C ALA A 645 -7.87 -19.24 5.60
N GLU A 646 -6.93 -19.22 4.64
CA GLU A 646 -6.09 -18.05 4.33
C GLU A 646 -6.94 -16.85 3.82
N ILE A 647 -7.94 -17.10 2.97
CA ILE A 647 -8.88 -16.06 2.50
C ILE A 647 -9.72 -15.50 3.66
N ALA A 648 -10.17 -16.36 4.58
CA ALA A 648 -10.86 -15.93 5.77
C ALA A 648 -9.94 -15.07 6.67
N LEU A 649 -8.66 -15.44 6.79
CA LEU A 649 -7.67 -14.69 7.57
C LEU A 649 -7.45 -13.27 7.01
N GLU A 650 -7.37 -13.11 5.68
CA GLU A 650 -7.32 -11.77 5.06
C GLU A 650 -8.52 -10.90 5.46
N THR A 651 -9.69 -11.49 5.61
CA THR A 651 -10.91 -10.80 6.06
C THR A 651 -10.80 -10.40 7.53
N ALA A 652 -10.32 -11.32 8.37
CA ALA A 652 -10.09 -11.07 9.78
C ALA A 652 -9.07 -9.95 10.03
N CYS A 653 -8.08 -9.78 9.14
CA CYS A 653 -7.09 -8.70 9.24
C CYS A 653 -7.62 -7.31 8.84
N LYS A 654 -8.64 -7.24 7.96
CA LYS A 654 -9.20 -5.98 7.44
C LYS A 654 -10.39 -5.44 8.22
N THR A 655 -10.96 -6.23 9.13
CA THR A 655 -12.16 -5.88 9.89
C THR A 655 -11.82 -5.50 11.34
N THR A 656 -12.46 -4.45 11.84
CA THR A 656 -12.43 -4.06 13.26
C THR A 656 -13.49 -4.89 14.01
N GLY A 657 -13.09 -5.70 14.99
CA GLY A 657 -14.01 -6.66 15.65
C GLY A 657 -13.33 -7.81 16.39
N THR A 658 -14.00 -8.97 16.43
CA THR A 658 -13.72 -10.18 17.26
C THR A 658 -12.37 -10.87 17.03
N GLY A 659 -11.60 -10.44 16.02
CA GLY A 659 -10.26 -10.98 15.75
C GLY A 659 -10.24 -12.25 14.89
N TYR A 660 -11.38 -12.82 14.50
CA TYR A 660 -11.45 -13.93 13.55
C TYR A 660 -12.50 -13.72 12.45
N SER A 661 -12.44 -14.52 11.40
CA SER A 661 -13.46 -14.60 10.34
C SER A 661 -13.61 -16.06 9.90
N ILE A 662 -14.85 -16.47 9.67
CA ILE A 662 -15.17 -17.78 9.08
C ILE A 662 -15.26 -17.62 7.56
N TYR A 663 -14.80 -18.62 6.83
CA TYR A 663 -14.85 -18.66 5.38
C TYR A 663 -16.30 -18.75 4.87
N ASP A 664 -16.75 -17.61 4.35
CA ASP A 664 -17.86 -17.34 3.43
C ASP A 664 -17.71 -17.85 1.97
N PRO A 665 -18.10 -19.06 1.52
CA PRO A 665 -17.98 -19.42 0.10
C PRO A 665 -18.69 -18.45 -0.86
N VAL A 666 -19.81 -17.83 -0.46
CA VAL A 666 -20.53 -16.83 -1.28
C VAL A 666 -19.73 -15.53 -1.38
N SER A 667 -19.22 -15.03 -0.25
CA SER A 667 -18.41 -13.81 -0.19
C SER A 667 -17.03 -13.97 -0.85
N ALA A 668 -16.42 -15.16 -0.74
CA ALA A 668 -15.14 -15.49 -1.37
C ALA A 668 -15.28 -15.60 -2.91
N GLY A 669 -16.36 -16.20 -3.40
CA GLY A 669 -16.67 -16.25 -4.83
C GLY A 669 -16.77 -14.85 -5.46
N LYS A 670 -17.38 -13.89 -4.74
CA LYS A 670 -17.45 -12.49 -5.18
C LYS A 670 -16.07 -11.84 -5.26
N ARG A 671 -15.18 -12.08 -4.28
CA ARG A 671 -13.81 -11.52 -4.29
C ARG A 671 -12.91 -12.15 -5.35
N ALA A 672 -13.00 -13.46 -5.54
CA ALA A 672 -12.30 -14.16 -6.62
C ALA A 672 -12.75 -13.63 -7.99
N ARG A 673 -14.05 -13.42 -8.17
CA ARG A 673 -14.61 -12.77 -9.37
C ARG A 673 -14.03 -11.37 -9.58
N LEU A 674 -13.97 -10.53 -8.55
CA LEU A 674 -13.39 -9.18 -8.67
C LEU A 674 -11.90 -9.20 -9.03
N ARG A 675 -11.10 -10.12 -8.48
CA ARG A 675 -9.68 -10.30 -8.85
C ARG A 675 -9.50 -10.71 -10.32
N ILE A 676 -10.37 -11.60 -10.82
CA ILE A 676 -10.37 -11.99 -12.24
C ILE A 676 -10.67 -10.77 -13.12
N LEU A 677 -11.69 -9.99 -12.76
CA LEU A 677 -12.03 -8.77 -13.50
C LEU A 677 -10.84 -7.80 -13.51
N GLU A 678 -10.22 -7.54 -12.36
CA GLU A 678 -9.06 -6.64 -12.25
C GLU A 678 -7.87 -7.07 -13.13
N GLY A 679 -7.56 -8.37 -13.19
CA GLY A 679 -6.49 -8.90 -14.03
C GLY A 679 -6.79 -8.83 -15.54
N ASP A 680 -8.04 -9.05 -15.94
CA ASP A 680 -8.42 -9.18 -17.35
C ASP A 680 -8.75 -7.81 -18.01
N MET A 681 -9.03 -6.75 -17.24
CA MET A 681 -9.52 -5.45 -17.75
C MET A 681 -8.65 -4.79 -18.82
N ARG A 682 -7.32 -4.73 -18.63
CA ARG A 682 -6.42 -4.10 -19.61
C ARG A 682 -6.39 -4.86 -20.94
N GLN A 683 -6.34 -6.19 -20.87
CA GLN A 683 -6.36 -7.03 -22.04
C GLN A 683 -7.71 -6.95 -22.75
N ALA A 684 -8.82 -6.95 -22.00
CA ALA A 684 -10.17 -6.84 -22.52
C ALA A 684 -10.38 -5.56 -23.36
N LEU A 685 -9.78 -4.43 -22.97
CA LEU A 685 -9.80 -3.19 -23.74
C LEU A 685 -9.09 -3.33 -25.09
N GLN A 686 -7.93 -3.99 -25.11
CA GLN A 686 -7.16 -4.21 -26.34
C GLN A 686 -7.82 -5.23 -27.28
N THR A 687 -8.56 -6.20 -26.74
CA THR A 687 -9.20 -7.25 -27.53
C THR A 687 -10.64 -6.95 -27.94
N GLY A 688 -11.12 -5.73 -27.72
CA GLY A 688 -12.47 -5.30 -28.14
C GLY A 688 -13.60 -5.94 -27.35
N GLU A 689 -13.38 -6.31 -26.09
CA GLU A 689 -14.43 -6.86 -25.21
C GLU A 689 -15.29 -5.76 -24.57
N PHE A 690 -14.77 -4.53 -24.49
CA PHE A 690 -15.55 -3.36 -24.15
C PHE A 690 -16.23 -2.78 -25.40
N PHE A 691 -17.49 -2.41 -25.26
CA PHE A 691 -18.28 -1.78 -26.33
C PHE A 691 -19.25 -0.76 -25.75
N LEU A 692 -19.73 0.16 -26.58
CA LEU A 692 -20.69 1.18 -26.17
C LEU A 692 -22.10 0.84 -26.64
N THR A 693 -23.05 1.01 -25.74
CA THR A 693 -24.47 1.11 -26.06
C THR A 693 -24.91 2.54 -25.82
N PHE A 694 -25.99 2.96 -26.46
CA PHE A 694 -26.43 4.34 -26.46
C PHE A 694 -27.92 4.38 -26.11
N GLN A 695 -28.29 5.24 -25.15
CA GLN A 695 -29.67 5.43 -24.70
C GLN A 695 -30.20 6.79 -25.16
N GLU A 696 -31.42 6.82 -25.70
CA GLU A 696 -32.02 8.02 -26.31
C GLU A 696 -32.38 9.07 -25.26
N GLN A 697 -31.99 10.31 -25.53
CA GLN A 697 -32.44 11.51 -24.85
C GLN A 697 -33.37 12.28 -25.79
N VAL A 698 -34.60 12.55 -25.35
CA VAL A 698 -35.63 13.19 -26.18
C VAL A 698 -36.10 14.50 -25.58
N ASP A 699 -36.54 15.41 -26.45
CA ASP A 699 -37.38 16.53 -26.05
C ASP A 699 -38.78 15.98 -25.74
N LEU A 700 -39.23 16.15 -24.50
CA LEU A 700 -40.48 15.55 -24.02
C LEU A 700 -41.71 16.17 -24.70
N SER A 701 -41.63 17.42 -25.16
CA SER A 701 -42.75 18.14 -25.78
C SER A 701 -43.01 17.69 -27.22
N SER A 702 -41.95 17.58 -28.02
CA SER A 702 -41.99 17.23 -29.44
C SER A 702 -41.79 15.74 -29.71
N GLY A 703 -41.18 15.01 -28.76
CA GLY A 703 -40.72 13.63 -28.95
C GLY A 703 -39.48 13.51 -29.84
N GLN A 704 -38.85 14.63 -30.22
CA GLN A 704 -37.66 14.60 -31.07
C GLN A 704 -36.44 14.09 -30.29
N LEU A 705 -35.64 13.23 -30.93
CA LEU A 705 -34.34 12.82 -30.41
C LEU A 705 -33.35 13.99 -30.42
N ILE A 706 -32.79 14.33 -29.26
CA ILE A 706 -31.87 15.47 -29.07
C ILE A 706 -30.45 15.03 -28.72
N GLY A 707 -30.30 13.81 -28.20
CA GLY A 707 -29.00 13.27 -27.82
C GLY A 707 -29.07 11.79 -27.51
N ALA A 708 -27.91 11.20 -27.22
CA ALA A 708 -27.85 9.87 -26.66
C ALA A 708 -26.71 9.74 -25.64
N GLU A 709 -27.01 9.09 -24.52
CA GLU A 709 -26.02 8.79 -23.47
C GLU A 709 -25.23 7.53 -23.83
N ALA A 710 -23.90 7.63 -23.82
CA ALA A 710 -22.99 6.53 -24.07
C ALA A 710 -22.77 5.72 -22.78
N LEU A 711 -23.22 4.47 -22.83
CA LEU A 711 -23.18 3.52 -21.73
C LEU A 711 -22.23 2.37 -22.06
N ILE A 712 -21.11 2.31 -21.34
CA ILE A 712 -20.10 1.25 -21.50
C ILE A 712 -20.66 -0.12 -21.09
N ARG A 713 -20.27 -1.15 -21.85
CA ARG A 713 -20.58 -2.55 -21.61
C ARG A 713 -19.32 -3.38 -21.74
N TRP A 714 -19.25 -4.47 -20.98
CA TRP A 714 -18.14 -5.41 -21.04
C TRP A 714 -18.66 -6.83 -21.28
N GLN A 715 -18.37 -7.36 -22.48
CA GLN A 715 -18.61 -8.76 -22.83
C GLN A 715 -17.36 -9.57 -22.53
N HIS A 716 -17.23 -10.02 -21.28
CA HIS A 716 -16.09 -10.82 -20.87
C HIS A 716 -16.17 -12.24 -21.48
N ARG A 717 -15.06 -12.71 -22.07
CA ARG A 717 -15.00 -14.05 -22.72
C ARG A 717 -15.48 -15.22 -21.87
N ARG A 718 -15.18 -15.22 -20.56
CA ARG A 718 -15.51 -16.31 -19.63
C ARG A 718 -16.75 -16.01 -18.78
N LEU A 719 -16.89 -14.77 -18.33
CA LEU A 719 -17.92 -14.36 -17.36
C LEU A 719 -19.21 -13.83 -18.00
N GLY A 720 -19.23 -13.68 -19.34
CA GLY A 720 -20.36 -13.10 -20.05
C GLY A 720 -20.45 -11.59 -19.84
N MET A 721 -21.67 -11.05 -19.80
CA MET A 721 -21.88 -9.62 -19.56
C MET A 721 -21.54 -9.25 -18.11
N VAL A 722 -20.59 -8.33 -17.95
CA VAL A 722 -20.18 -7.80 -16.64
C VAL A 722 -20.85 -6.45 -16.39
N SER A 723 -21.35 -6.24 -15.17
CA SER A 723 -22.00 -5.00 -14.77
C SER A 723 -20.99 -3.84 -14.68
N PRO A 724 -21.32 -2.64 -15.20
CA PRO A 724 -20.52 -1.43 -15.00
C PRO A 724 -20.23 -1.12 -13.54
N LEU A 725 -21.19 -1.38 -12.62
CA LEU A 725 -20.99 -1.15 -11.18
C LEU A 725 -19.82 -1.98 -10.61
N ASP A 726 -19.58 -3.18 -11.15
CA ASP A 726 -18.50 -4.04 -10.70
C ASP A 726 -17.13 -3.55 -11.21
N PHE A 727 -17.00 -3.27 -12.51
CA PHE A 727 -15.69 -2.98 -13.10
C PHE A 727 -15.30 -1.51 -13.05
N VAL A 728 -16.24 -0.56 -13.04
CA VAL A 728 -15.93 0.88 -12.94
C VAL A 728 -15.31 1.17 -11.58
N SER A 729 -15.87 0.60 -10.49
CA SER A 729 -15.32 0.72 -9.14
C SER A 729 -13.87 0.21 -9.04
N ILE A 730 -13.56 -0.90 -9.73
CA ILE A 730 -12.19 -1.45 -9.80
C ILE A 730 -11.29 -0.50 -10.59
N ALA A 731 -11.75 -0.01 -11.75
CA ALA A 731 -11.02 0.92 -12.60
C ALA A 731 -10.64 2.21 -11.84
N GLU A 732 -11.56 2.71 -11.00
CA GLU A 732 -11.33 3.89 -10.19
C GLU A 732 -10.27 3.63 -9.11
N ALA A 733 -10.38 2.51 -8.39
CA ALA A 733 -9.48 2.14 -7.32
C ALA A 733 -8.02 1.96 -7.79
N ASN A 734 -7.82 1.31 -8.94
CA ASN A 734 -6.48 1.05 -9.49
C ASN A 734 -6.00 2.12 -10.48
N GLY A 735 -6.83 3.12 -10.79
CA GLY A 735 -6.51 4.21 -11.70
C GLY A 735 -6.67 3.90 -13.20
N PHE A 736 -7.05 2.68 -13.59
CA PHE A 736 -7.34 2.33 -14.99
C PHE A 736 -8.53 3.13 -15.57
N ILE A 737 -9.35 3.77 -14.73
CA ILE A 737 -10.46 4.62 -15.16
C ILE A 737 -10.04 5.72 -16.15
N THR A 738 -8.81 6.23 -16.08
CA THR A 738 -8.30 7.23 -17.05
C THR A 738 -8.10 6.66 -18.44
N GLU A 739 -7.51 5.46 -18.54
CA GLU A 739 -7.30 4.77 -19.83
C GLU A 739 -8.66 4.36 -20.44
N LEU A 740 -9.55 3.82 -19.61
CA LEU A 740 -10.87 3.39 -20.01
C LEU A 740 -11.73 4.58 -20.45
N GLY A 741 -11.74 5.67 -19.68
CA GLY A 741 -12.54 6.87 -19.98
C GLY A 741 -12.07 7.59 -21.24
N ARG A 742 -10.77 7.64 -21.50
CA ARG A 742 -10.24 8.11 -22.80
C ARG A 742 -10.83 7.31 -23.97
N TRP A 743 -10.77 5.98 -23.88
CA TRP A 743 -11.31 5.11 -24.93
C TRP A 743 -12.82 5.33 -25.11
N VAL A 744 -13.58 5.47 -24.02
CA VAL A 744 -15.03 5.77 -24.08
C VAL A 744 -15.28 7.10 -24.78
N LEU A 745 -14.51 8.15 -24.47
CA LEU A 745 -14.64 9.47 -25.12
C LEU A 745 -14.35 9.39 -26.62
N GLU A 746 -13.25 8.73 -27.01
CA GLU A 746 -12.89 8.55 -28.42
C GLU A 746 -13.98 7.80 -29.20
N GLU A 747 -14.43 6.66 -28.70
CA GLU A 747 -15.46 5.84 -29.37
C GLU A 747 -16.83 6.55 -29.42
N SER A 748 -17.19 7.29 -28.36
CA SER A 748 -18.42 8.09 -28.32
C SER A 748 -18.39 9.19 -29.38
N CYS A 749 -17.26 9.92 -29.49
CA CYS A 749 -17.09 10.94 -30.51
C CYS A 749 -17.12 10.35 -31.92
N ARG A 750 -16.46 9.22 -32.17
CA ARG A 750 -16.50 8.51 -33.46
C ARG A 750 -17.90 8.07 -33.84
N ALA A 751 -18.66 7.49 -32.89
CA ALA A 751 -20.04 7.07 -33.14
C ALA A 751 -20.93 8.26 -33.55
N ALA A 752 -20.80 9.39 -32.85
CA ALA A 752 -21.61 10.58 -33.07
C ALA A 752 -21.41 11.26 -34.42
N LEU A 753 -20.28 11.03 -35.11
CA LEU A 753 -20.04 11.57 -36.46
C LEU A 753 -21.09 11.10 -37.48
N SER A 754 -21.62 9.90 -37.30
CA SER A 754 -22.65 9.32 -38.18
C SER A 754 -24.07 9.80 -37.90
N TRP A 755 -24.28 10.52 -36.79
CA TRP A 755 -25.61 10.95 -36.36
C TRP A 755 -26.00 12.31 -36.99
N PRO A 756 -27.29 12.65 -37.05
CA PRO A 756 -27.73 13.96 -37.49
C PRO A 756 -27.04 15.09 -36.69
N ALA A 757 -26.73 16.21 -37.35
CA ALA A 757 -25.92 17.28 -36.77
C ALA A 757 -26.48 17.91 -35.47
N HIS A 758 -27.80 17.80 -35.26
CA HIS A 758 -28.47 18.31 -34.06
C HIS A 758 -28.43 17.34 -32.87
N VAL A 759 -28.02 16.08 -33.08
CA VAL A 759 -27.98 15.06 -32.03
C VAL A 759 -26.61 15.08 -31.35
N SER A 760 -26.61 15.23 -30.03
CA SER A 760 -25.42 15.22 -29.17
C SER A 760 -25.12 13.83 -28.62
N VAL A 761 -23.88 13.61 -28.15
CA VAL A 761 -23.47 12.43 -27.39
C VAL A 761 -23.09 12.84 -25.97
N ALA A 762 -23.65 12.17 -24.98
CA ALA A 762 -23.32 12.39 -23.57
C ALA A 762 -22.43 11.27 -23.04
N VAL A 763 -21.36 11.63 -22.32
CA VAL A 763 -20.35 10.70 -21.82
C VAL A 763 -20.10 10.93 -20.34
N ASN A 764 -20.27 9.87 -19.55
CA ASN A 764 -19.95 9.87 -18.13
C ASN A 764 -18.45 9.93 -17.87
N VAL A 765 -18.02 10.88 -17.04
CA VAL A 765 -16.61 11.09 -16.69
C VAL A 765 -16.44 11.08 -15.17
N SER A 766 -15.70 10.09 -14.67
CA SER A 766 -15.33 10.02 -13.25
C SER A 766 -14.51 11.25 -12.78
N PRO A 767 -14.78 11.80 -11.58
CA PRO A 767 -13.99 12.88 -10.96
C PRO A 767 -12.49 12.59 -10.88
N ILE A 768 -12.09 11.31 -10.75
CA ILE A 768 -10.69 10.91 -10.63
C ILE A 768 -9.90 11.26 -11.90
N GLN A 769 -10.55 11.28 -13.06
CA GLN A 769 -9.91 11.62 -14.32
C GLN A 769 -9.48 13.09 -14.37
N PHE A 770 -10.30 14.00 -13.82
CA PHE A 770 -9.94 15.42 -13.66
C PHE A 770 -8.82 15.63 -12.64
N ALA A 771 -8.78 14.82 -11.57
CA ALA A 771 -7.77 14.92 -10.53
C ALA A 771 -6.39 14.41 -10.99
N LYS A 772 -6.34 13.30 -11.73
CA LYS A 772 -5.09 12.64 -12.17
C LYS A 772 -4.53 13.20 -13.48
N GLY A 773 -5.29 14.00 -14.23
CA GLY A 773 -4.90 14.43 -15.58
C GLY A 773 -5.39 15.83 -15.98
N ASP A 774 -5.17 16.16 -17.26
CA ASP A 774 -5.67 17.37 -17.92
C ASP A 774 -6.74 16.98 -18.94
N MET A 775 -7.98 16.85 -18.45
CA MET A 775 -9.13 16.41 -19.26
C MET A 775 -9.45 17.40 -20.37
N ALA A 776 -9.28 18.70 -20.13
CA ALA A 776 -9.53 19.73 -21.14
C ALA A 776 -8.61 19.55 -22.35
N ARG A 777 -7.32 19.30 -22.11
CA ARG A 777 -6.35 18.99 -23.16
C ARG A 777 -6.67 17.70 -23.89
N GLU A 778 -7.05 16.66 -23.16
CA GLU A 778 -7.39 15.35 -23.73
C GLU A 778 -8.62 15.42 -24.63
N VAL A 779 -9.72 16.01 -24.15
CA VAL A 779 -10.93 16.22 -24.95
C VAL A 779 -10.63 17.08 -26.18
N LYS A 780 -9.80 18.12 -26.04
CA LYS A 780 -9.37 18.95 -27.19
C LYS A 780 -8.60 18.13 -28.23
N ALA A 781 -7.76 17.19 -27.81
CA ALA A 781 -7.06 16.29 -28.73
C ALA A 781 -8.06 15.34 -29.43
N ILE A 782 -8.95 14.70 -28.68
CA ILE A 782 -9.97 13.77 -29.21
C ILE A 782 -10.90 14.48 -30.22
N LEU A 783 -11.37 15.68 -29.91
CA LEU A 783 -12.22 16.46 -30.82
C LEU A 783 -11.48 16.85 -32.11
N ARG A 784 -10.17 17.14 -32.02
CA ARG A 784 -9.33 17.40 -33.21
C ARG A 784 -9.11 16.15 -34.05
N GLU A 785 -8.89 15.00 -33.41
CA GLU A 785 -8.64 13.72 -34.08
C GLU A 785 -9.91 13.15 -34.73
N THR A 786 -11.06 13.26 -34.06
CA THR A 786 -12.35 12.75 -34.56
C THR A 786 -13.04 13.73 -35.50
N GLY A 787 -12.81 15.04 -35.34
CA GLY A 787 -13.50 16.08 -36.10
C GLY A 787 -14.93 16.38 -35.64
N LEU A 788 -15.35 15.85 -34.48
CA LEU A 788 -16.67 16.15 -33.92
C LEU A 788 -16.73 17.63 -33.49
N SER A 789 -17.83 18.31 -33.83
CA SER A 789 -18.11 19.66 -33.33
C SER A 789 -18.21 19.63 -31.79
N PRO A 790 -17.49 20.50 -31.06
CA PRO A 790 -17.48 20.50 -29.60
C PRO A 790 -18.87 20.60 -28.96
N GLN A 791 -19.78 21.34 -29.60
CA GLN A 791 -21.17 21.55 -29.15
C GLN A 791 -22.02 20.27 -29.16
N ARG A 792 -21.55 19.22 -29.84
CA ARG A 792 -22.20 17.91 -29.89
C ARG A 792 -21.69 16.96 -28.81
N LEU A 793 -20.64 17.30 -28.08
CA LEU A 793 -20.15 16.52 -26.95
C LEU A 793 -20.72 17.10 -25.66
N GLN A 794 -21.34 16.23 -24.87
CA GLN A 794 -21.76 16.50 -23.51
C GLN A 794 -20.95 15.62 -22.56
N ILE A 795 -20.35 16.23 -21.54
CA ILE A 795 -19.65 15.52 -20.46
C ILE A 795 -20.56 15.51 -19.24
N GLU A 796 -20.84 14.32 -18.72
CA GLU A 796 -21.65 14.09 -17.54
C GLU A 796 -20.74 13.79 -16.34
N ILE A 797 -20.97 14.48 -15.24
CA ILE A 797 -20.22 14.34 -13.99
C ILE A 797 -21.19 14.21 -12.83
N THR A 798 -20.91 13.30 -11.90
CA THR A 798 -21.79 13.08 -10.75
C THR A 798 -21.69 14.20 -9.73
N GLU A 799 -22.76 14.43 -8.96
CA GLU A 799 -22.81 15.40 -7.86
C GLU A 799 -21.67 15.23 -6.83
N SER A 800 -21.17 14.00 -6.65
CA SER A 800 -20.06 13.70 -5.74
C SER A 800 -18.75 14.45 -6.08
N VAL A 801 -18.65 15.00 -7.30
CA VAL A 801 -17.54 15.83 -7.76
C VAL A 801 -17.39 17.10 -6.91
N PHE A 802 -18.48 17.67 -6.39
CA PHE A 802 -18.46 18.91 -5.59
C PHE A 802 -17.71 18.73 -4.28
N LEU A 803 -17.88 17.58 -3.65
CA LEU A 803 -17.22 17.25 -2.38
C LEU A 803 -15.69 17.07 -2.53
N LYS A 804 -15.19 16.88 -3.75
CA LYS A 804 -13.75 16.74 -4.05
C LYS A 804 -13.21 17.90 -4.90
N GLY A 805 -14.03 18.93 -5.16
CA GLY A 805 -13.76 19.96 -6.14
C GLY A 805 -12.55 20.80 -5.77
N THR A 806 -11.49 20.69 -6.56
CA THR A 806 -10.30 21.56 -6.49
C THR A 806 -10.39 22.65 -7.55
N ASP A 807 -9.67 23.77 -7.38
CA ASP A 807 -9.55 24.83 -8.38
C ASP A 807 -9.10 24.31 -9.77
N GLN A 808 -8.46 23.14 -9.81
CA GLN A 808 -8.10 22.45 -11.04
C GLN A 808 -9.31 21.92 -11.81
N LEU A 809 -10.30 21.32 -11.14
CA LEU A 809 -11.51 20.81 -11.77
C LEU A 809 -12.31 21.95 -12.43
N THR A 810 -12.60 23.01 -11.66
CA THR A 810 -13.39 24.15 -12.15
C THR A 810 -12.73 24.80 -13.37
N ARG A 811 -11.40 24.97 -13.34
CA ARG A 811 -10.63 25.45 -14.50
C ARG A 811 -10.81 24.56 -15.72
N GLN A 812 -10.63 23.25 -15.58
CA GLN A 812 -10.76 22.33 -16.71
C GLN A 812 -12.18 22.33 -17.27
N LEU A 813 -13.21 22.40 -16.43
CA LEU A 813 -14.61 22.50 -16.89
C LEU A 813 -14.89 23.82 -17.61
N GLN A 814 -14.36 24.94 -17.14
CA GLN A 814 -14.46 26.23 -17.84
C GLN A 814 -13.73 26.19 -19.19
N GLU A 815 -12.55 25.57 -19.26
CA GLU A 815 -11.83 25.37 -20.51
C GLU A 815 -12.63 24.50 -21.50
N LEU A 816 -13.26 23.43 -21.02
CA LEU A 816 -14.15 22.59 -21.82
C LEU A 816 -15.36 23.37 -22.35
N ARG A 817 -16.02 24.17 -21.51
CA ARG A 817 -17.12 25.04 -21.95
C ARG A 817 -16.66 26.11 -22.94
N ALA A 818 -15.47 26.69 -22.75
CA ALA A 818 -14.88 27.63 -23.68
C ALA A 818 -14.54 27.00 -25.04
N LEU A 819 -14.25 25.68 -25.08
CA LEU A 819 -14.15 24.92 -26.32
C LEU A 819 -15.52 24.70 -26.99
N GLY A 820 -16.61 24.84 -26.25
CA GLY A 820 -17.99 24.63 -26.69
C GLY A 820 -18.60 23.30 -26.26
N VAL A 821 -17.93 22.53 -25.41
CA VAL A 821 -18.44 21.26 -24.84
C VAL A 821 -19.49 21.56 -23.78
N GLN A 822 -20.60 20.81 -23.78
CA GLN A 822 -21.66 20.94 -22.77
C GLN A 822 -21.31 20.14 -21.51
N ILE A 823 -21.58 20.69 -20.34
CA ILE A 823 -21.37 20.01 -19.07
C ILE A 823 -22.73 19.69 -18.42
N ALA A 824 -22.97 18.42 -18.10
CA ALA A 824 -24.14 17.95 -17.39
C ALA A 824 -23.77 17.48 -15.99
N LEU A 825 -24.62 17.81 -15.02
CA LEU A 825 -24.54 17.26 -13.68
C LEU A 825 -25.47 16.04 -13.57
N ASP A 826 -24.92 14.89 -13.19
CA ASP A 826 -25.61 13.61 -13.10
C ASP A 826 -25.94 13.19 -11.67
N ASP A 827 -26.90 12.27 -11.52
CA ASP A 827 -27.43 11.73 -10.26
C ASP A 827 -27.96 12.79 -9.27
N PHE A 828 -28.46 13.91 -9.78
CA PHE A 828 -28.78 15.08 -8.95
C PHE A 828 -29.92 14.80 -7.96
N GLY A 829 -29.68 15.10 -6.68
CA GLY A 829 -30.65 14.98 -5.59
C GLY A 829 -30.47 13.73 -4.71
N THR A 830 -29.54 12.84 -5.06
CA THR A 830 -29.22 11.64 -4.26
C THR A 830 -28.11 11.89 -3.22
N GLY A 831 -27.51 13.09 -3.19
CA GLY A 831 -26.37 13.47 -2.35
C GLY A 831 -26.37 14.92 -1.81
N TYR A 832 -25.16 15.40 -1.46
CA TYR A 832 -24.88 16.71 -0.84
C TYR A 832 -25.03 17.90 -1.81
N SER A 833 -26.26 18.36 -2.03
CA SER A 833 -26.51 19.55 -2.85
C SER A 833 -26.51 20.81 -1.97
N SER A 834 -25.35 21.44 -1.77
CA SER A 834 -25.36 22.85 -1.37
C SER A 834 -25.65 23.69 -2.62
N LEU A 835 -26.86 24.22 -2.69
CA LEU A 835 -27.38 25.08 -3.77
C LEU A 835 -26.40 26.23 -4.13
N ALA A 836 -25.57 26.65 -3.19
CA ALA A 836 -24.53 27.66 -3.39
C ALA A 836 -23.47 27.24 -4.43
N TYR A 837 -23.15 25.94 -4.54
CA TYR A 837 -22.15 25.47 -5.50
C TYR A 837 -22.67 25.48 -6.92
N ILE A 838 -23.91 25.05 -7.15
CA ILE A 838 -24.50 24.97 -8.50
C ILE A 838 -24.58 26.35 -9.14
N ALA A 839 -24.87 27.39 -8.36
CA ALA A 839 -24.98 28.75 -8.87
C ALA A 839 -23.69 29.27 -9.53
N ASN A 840 -22.52 28.79 -9.09
CA ASN A 840 -21.21 29.22 -9.61
C ASN A 840 -20.50 28.13 -10.43
N PHE A 841 -21.10 26.95 -10.55
CA PHE A 841 -20.48 25.82 -11.23
C PHE A 841 -20.70 25.91 -12.74
N PRO A 842 -19.66 25.67 -13.57
CA PRO A 842 -19.77 25.70 -15.02
C PRO A 842 -20.53 24.46 -15.54
N CYS A 843 -21.85 24.42 -15.35
CA CYS A 843 -22.75 23.42 -15.92
C CYS A 843 -23.77 24.06 -16.86
N ASP A 844 -24.31 23.25 -17.78
CA ASP A 844 -25.32 23.63 -18.77
C ASP A 844 -26.64 22.84 -18.58
N LYS A 845 -26.57 21.67 -17.94
CA LYS A 845 -27.70 20.75 -17.76
C LYS A 845 -27.64 20.04 -16.40
N ILE A 846 -28.80 19.76 -15.81
CA ILE A 846 -28.98 18.93 -14.62
C ILE A 846 -29.81 17.70 -14.99
N LYS A 847 -29.34 16.52 -14.60
CA LYS A 847 -30.04 15.23 -14.77
C LYS A 847 -30.64 14.81 -13.42
N ILE A 848 -31.95 14.61 -13.40
CA ILE A 848 -32.69 14.15 -12.22
C ILE A 848 -32.64 12.63 -12.19
N ASP A 849 -32.11 12.08 -11.09
CA ASP A 849 -31.96 10.63 -10.91
C ASP A 849 -33.30 9.89 -10.99
N GLN A 850 -33.25 8.68 -11.55
CA GLN A 850 -34.40 7.81 -11.75
C GLN A 850 -35.17 7.47 -10.46
N SER A 851 -34.52 7.51 -9.28
CA SER A 851 -35.19 7.19 -8.01
C SER A 851 -36.33 8.17 -7.70
N PHE A 852 -36.21 9.44 -8.10
CA PHE A 852 -37.26 10.44 -7.96
C PHE A 852 -38.34 10.30 -9.03
N VAL A 853 -37.98 9.82 -10.22
CA VAL A 853 -38.91 9.67 -11.35
C VAL A 853 -39.79 8.43 -11.20
N ARG A 854 -39.24 7.31 -10.72
CA ARG A 854 -39.98 6.04 -10.55
C ARG A 854 -41.25 6.17 -9.72
N ASN A 855 -41.18 6.93 -8.62
CA ASN A 855 -42.30 7.11 -7.69
C ASN A 855 -43.06 8.43 -7.92
N LEU A 856 -42.74 9.19 -8.98
CA LEU A 856 -43.24 10.54 -9.21
C LEU A 856 -44.77 10.66 -9.18
N VAL A 857 -45.48 9.66 -9.69
CA VAL A 857 -46.95 9.68 -9.77
C VAL A 857 -47.61 9.45 -8.39
N THR A 858 -46.93 8.79 -7.45
CA THR A 858 -47.53 8.32 -6.18
C THR A 858 -46.95 8.97 -4.92
N ASP A 859 -45.73 9.51 -4.99
CA ASP A 859 -45.05 10.14 -3.86
C ASP A 859 -44.95 11.66 -4.01
N VAL A 860 -45.62 12.37 -3.10
CA VAL A 860 -45.61 13.84 -3.02
C VAL A 860 -44.20 14.38 -2.77
N THR A 861 -43.35 13.62 -2.08
CA THR A 861 -41.96 14.02 -1.79
C THR A 861 -41.14 14.07 -3.06
N SER A 862 -41.15 13.00 -3.86
CA SER A 862 -40.55 13.00 -5.20
C SER A 862 -41.06 14.13 -6.09
N GLN A 863 -42.37 14.42 -6.08
CA GLN A 863 -42.93 15.55 -6.84
C GLN A 863 -42.37 16.90 -6.38
N ALA A 864 -42.26 17.11 -5.07
CA ALA A 864 -41.70 18.34 -4.50
C ALA A 864 -40.22 18.51 -4.86
N ILE A 865 -39.44 17.42 -4.85
CA ILE A 865 -38.02 17.43 -5.23
C ILE A 865 -37.89 17.81 -6.71
N VAL A 866 -38.55 17.07 -7.60
CA VAL A 866 -38.50 17.33 -9.06
C VAL A 866 -38.92 18.76 -9.39
N ARG A 867 -40.00 19.26 -8.78
CA ARG A 867 -40.45 20.66 -8.96
C ARG A 867 -39.42 21.67 -8.50
N SER A 868 -38.76 21.40 -7.36
CA SER A 868 -37.75 22.30 -6.79
C SER A 868 -36.51 22.35 -7.68
N VAL A 869 -36.04 21.20 -8.18
CA VAL A 869 -34.92 21.11 -9.13
C VAL A 869 -35.25 21.83 -10.43
N ALA A 870 -36.45 21.60 -10.99
CA ALA A 870 -36.89 22.27 -12.21
C ALA A 870 -36.95 23.79 -12.05
N THR A 871 -37.47 24.27 -10.93
CA THR A 871 -37.54 25.71 -10.62
C THR A 871 -36.14 26.33 -10.47
N LEU A 872 -35.24 25.66 -9.77
CA LEU A 872 -33.86 26.11 -9.59
C LEU A 872 -33.13 26.20 -10.93
N ALA A 873 -33.19 25.13 -11.73
CA ALA A 873 -32.54 25.08 -13.03
C ALA A 873 -33.03 26.21 -13.95
N ALA A 874 -34.34 26.44 -13.98
CA ALA A 874 -34.93 27.56 -14.74
C ALA A 874 -34.39 28.92 -14.27
N GLY A 875 -34.26 29.13 -12.95
CA GLY A 875 -33.68 30.35 -12.37
C GLY A 875 -32.20 30.57 -12.71
N LEU A 876 -31.44 29.50 -12.95
CA LEU A 876 -30.02 29.53 -13.31
C LEU A 876 -29.78 29.45 -14.84
N GLY A 877 -30.84 29.35 -15.64
CA GLY A 877 -30.74 29.17 -17.10
C GLY A 877 -30.19 27.80 -17.51
N LEU A 878 -30.30 26.80 -16.63
CA LEU A 878 -29.86 25.41 -16.86
C LEU A 878 -31.00 24.58 -17.45
N LYS A 879 -30.65 23.63 -18.32
CA LYS A 879 -31.60 22.63 -18.81
C LYS A 879 -31.81 21.52 -17.79
N VAL A 880 -32.99 20.89 -17.82
CA VAL A 880 -33.32 19.75 -16.96
C VAL A 880 -33.68 18.55 -17.79
N LEU A 881 -33.04 17.42 -17.49
CA LEU A 881 -33.31 16.12 -18.06
C LEU A 881 -33.73 15.15 -16.96
N ALA A 882 -34.82 14.43 -17.15
CA ALA A 882 -35.29 13.43 -16.18
C ALA A 882 -34.97 12.01 -16.65
N GLU A 883 -34.45 11.18 -15.75
CA GLU A 883 -34.06 9.80 -16.05
C GLU A 883 -35.08 8.75 -15.62
N GLY A 884 -35.03 7.57 -16.24
CA GLY A 884 -35.84 6.43 -15.83
C GLY A 884 -37.34 6.59 -16.12
N ILE A 885 -37.69 7.30 -17.19
CA ILE A 885 -39.09 7.43 -17.64
C ILE A 885 -39.53 6.11 -18.30
N GLU A 886 -40.46 5.41 -17.67
CA GLU A 886 -40.96 4.11 -18.11
C GLU A 886 -42.37 4.17 -18.69
N ASP A 887 -43.18 5.16 -18.30
CA ASP A 887 -44.57 5.29 -18.75
C ASP A 887 -44.98 6.72 -19.14
N GLN A 888 -46.12 6.83 -19.84
CA GLN A 888 -46.64 8.10 -20.34
C GLN A 888 -47.09 9.06 -19.23
N HIS A 889 -47.56 8.55 -18.10
CA HIS A 889 -48.00 9.38 -16.97
C HIS A 889 -46.82 10.11 -16.34
N GLN A 890 -45.69 9.43 -16.16
CA GLN A 890 -44.44 10.04 -15.69
C GLN A 890 -43.99 11.16 -16.64
N LYS A 891 -44.03 10.91 -17.97
CA LYS A 891 -43.71 11.92 -18.99
C LYS A 891 -44.61 13.16 -18.88
N ASP A 892 -45.92 12.97 -18.81
CA ASP A 892 -46.88 14.08 -18.76
C ASP A 892 -46.70 14.89 -17.46
N PHE A 893 -46.40 14.21 -16.35
CA PHE A 893 -46.14 14.86 -15.07
C PHE A 893 -44.85 15.69 -15.10
N LEU A 894 -43.77 15.17 -15.69
CA LEU A 894 -42.51 15.88 -15.86
C LEU A 894 -42.66 17.14 -16.72
N LEU A 895 -43.47 17.08 -17.80
CA LEU A 895 -43.79 18.25 -18.61
C LEU A 895 -44.53 19.33 -17.81
N MET A 896 -45.51 18.94 -16.98
CA MET A 896 -46.22 19.87 -16.10
C MET A 896 -45.29 20.54 -15.07
N LEU A 897 -44.24 19.84 -14.64
CA LEU A 897 -43.24 20.34 -13.70
C LEU A 897 -42.13 21.18 -14.35
N GLY A 898 -42.15 21.35 -15.68
CA GLY A 898 -41.19 22.16 -16.42
C GLY A 898 -39.92 21.41 -16.86
N CYS A 899 -39.90 20.08 -16.79
CA CYS A 899 -38.83 19.27 -17.35
C CYS A 899 -39.05 19.08 -18.86
N GLY A 900 -38.16 19.65 -19.68
CA GLY A 900 -38.27 19.62 -21.14
C GLY A 900 -37.55 18.46 -21.82
N GLU A 901 -36.52 17.89 -21.19
CA GLU A 901 -35.75 16.78 -21.73
C GLU A 901 -35.95 15.51 -20.86
N GLY A 902 -35.83 14.33 -21.44
CA GLY A 902 -35.92 13.09 -20.67
C GLY A 902 -35.36 11.87 -21.36
N GLN A 903 -35.06 10.84 -20.56
CA GLN A 903 -34.58 9.56 -21.00
C GLN A 903 -35.19 8.41 -20.20
N GLY A 904 -35.35 7.25 -20.84
CA GLY A 904 -35.93 6.09 -20.18
C GLY A 904 -36.47 5.04 -21.15
N TYR A 905 -36.97 3.94 -20.59
CA TYR A 905 -37.43 2.79 -21.37
C TYR A 905 -38.72 3.06 -22.17
N LEU A 906 -39.45 4.12 -21.85
CA LEU A 906 -40.56 4.61 -22.66
C LEU A 906 -40.11 4.94 -24.10
N PHE A 907 -38.92 5.49 -24.27
CA PHE A 907 -38.39 5.93 -25.56
C PHE A 907 -37.54 4.85 -26.22
N GLY A 908 -36.68 4.20 -25.44
CA GLY A 908 -35.86 3.11 -25.93
C GLY A 908 -34.89 2.58 -24.88
N LYS A 909 -34.62 1.27 -24.94
CA LYS A 909 -33.54 0.66 -24.17
C LYS A 909 -32.17 0.98 -24.79
N PRO A 910 -31.08 0.96 -24.01
CA PRO A 910 -29.72 1.10 -24.54
C PRO A 910 -29.46 0.13 -25.70
N LYS A 911 -29.03 0.66 -26.85
CA LYS A 911 -28.84 -0.08 -28.10
C LYS A 911 -27.58 0.37 -28.84
N ALA A 912 -27.14 -0.38 -29.85
CA ALA A 912 -25.97 0.00 -30.64
C ALA A 912 -26.25 1.27 -31.46
N SER A 913 -25.20 2.05 -31.77
CA SER A 913 -25.29 3.27 -32.60
C SER A 913 -25.99 3.02 -33.95
N SER A 914 -25.72 1.89 -34.60
CA SER A 914 -26.35 1.50 -35.87
C SER A 914 -27.86 1.25 -35.76
N ALA A 915 -28.36 0.88 -34.57
CA ALA A 915 -29.77 0.66 -34.32
C ALA A 915 -30.52 1.95 -33.96
N LEU A 916 -29.81 3.01 -33.56
CA LEU A 916 -30.39 4.34 -33.34
C LEU A 916 -30.72 5.04 -34.67
N PHE A 917 -29.83 4.92 -35.65
CA PHE A 917 -29.97 5.56 -36.96
C PHE A 917 -29.78 4.56 -38.11
N PRO A 918 -30.77 3.69 -38.37
CA PRO A 918 -30.66 2.65 -39.39
C PRO A 918 -30.41 3.22 -40.82
N ASP A 919 -30.92 4.41 -41.13
CA ASP A 919 -30.77 5.04 -42.45
C ASP A 919 -29.39 5.68 -42.68
N ALA A 920 -28.69 6.09 -41.62
CA ALA A 920 -27.34 6.66 -41.71
C ALA A 920 -26.26 5.62 -42.08
N ALA A 921 -26.50 4.35 -41.71
CA ALA A 921 -25.64 3.22 -42.10
C ALA A 921 -25.67 2.94 -43.61
N ALA A 922 -26.74 3.31 -44.32
CA ALA A 922 -26.86 3.14 -45.77
C ALA A 922 -26.06 4.19 -46.57
N THR A 923 -25.93 5.41 -46.05
CA THR A 923 -25.17 6.52 -46.67
C THR A 923 -23.66 6.37 -46.50
N GLY A 924 -23.20 5.80 -45.38
CA GLY A 924 -21.78 5.49 -45.15
C GLY A 924 -21.20 4.46 -46.14
N ARG A 925 -22.00 3.48 -46.59
CA ARG A 925 -21.58 2.52 -47.63
C ARG A 925 -21.44 3.14 -49.03
N ARG A 926 -22.13 4.25 -49.34
CA ARG A 926 -22.01 4.92 -50.65
C ARG A 926 -20.78 5.83 -50.75
N HIS A 927 -20.31 6.40 -49.65
CA HIS A 927 -19.06 7.18 -49.63
C HIS A 927 -17.80 6.30 -49.66
N ALA A 928 -17.84 5.10 -49.08
CA ALA A 928 -16.73 4.16 -49.13
C ALA A 928 -16.46 3.58 -50.53
N ILE A 929 -17.46 3.56 -51.42
CA ILE A 929 -17.33 3.09 -52.82
C ILE A 929 -16.88 4.21 -53.77
N ALA A 930 -16.97 5.49 -53.37
CA ALA A 930 -16.52 6.63 -54.18
C ALA A 930 -15.06 7.05 -53.91
N LEU A 931 -14.40 6.42 -52.92
CA LEU A 931 -12.99 6.64 -52.55
C LEU A 931 -12.16 5.34 -52.57
N SER A 932 -12.70 4.26 -53.15
CA SER A 932 -11.96 3.07 -53.61
C SER A 932 -11.87 3.11 -55.12
#